data_AF-A0A3C0T276-F1
#
_entry.id   AF-A0A3C0T276-F1
#
_cell.length_a   1.000
_cell.length_b   1.000
_cell.length_c   1.000
_cell.angle_alpha   90.00
_cell.angle_beta   90.00
_cell.angle_gamma   90.00
#
_symmetry.space_group_name_H-M   'P 1'
#
loop_
_entity.id
_entity.type
_entity.pdbx_description
1 polymer ?
#
loop_
_entity_poly.entity_id
_entity_poly.type
_entity_poly.pdbx_seq_one_letter_code
_entity_poly.pdbx_strand_id
1 'polypeptide(L)'
;MKKQSFESQFRNLKTDEIDIMQNRGCVCEEWDRITVPEGFIPERFKNVAFYGDIMLGIMDGRVDSVSGISRKCGIYNSAIHNCIIGNNVYIRNVSNYISNYNIEDGVVIDGMNTLEVTGPVAFGNGVLASVINEGGGREVPIYDRLSAHEAYIIALYRHKDLLLDKLRGMIDAYCDSVRTDRGVIGTGAHISNCGHISDVKVGPSAQIIGIVRLNNGTVNSSAEAPTRVGAGVIADDFIMASGCSVTDGVIIEHCFIGQGTELSKQYSAENSVFFANCGGFHGEACSIFAGPYTVTHHKSTLLIAGLYSFINAGSGSNQSNHMYKLGPVHQGILERGTKTTSNSYISFPARIGAFTLVMGRHNAKSDTADFPFSYLIEENDESVLVPGVNIKSVGTVRDSKKWPRRDRRKGSDKLDLLTFYLLTPYTVQKMVNGKALLEKLEEEAGTATQKYYHNGVKITRAALDKGIKYYDLGIRRFTGNVLVSLLQRNGFNSIGDLRDLFTSCDDYGCGRWLDIAGLIIPEGALNQLFEAIEEGRITSLEDVSGGFRQMHKNYSHYEIAWMSQRLETVLGKRSSEFTVDDIINILTDWIKAVEDLDELRCNDARKEFSATAMVGFGIDGGDEERRQDFNAVRGEEDSNDFITQLKARLKLKQDTVAELKQKLSAL
;
A
#
# COMPACT_ATOMS: atom_id res chain seq x y z
N MET A 1 17.34 -13.81 -25.60
CA MET A 1 18.26 -13.69 -26.76
C MET A 1 18.61 -12.23 -27.00
N LYS A 2 19.76 -11.77 -26.47
CA LYS A 2 20.49 -10.54 -26.88
C LYS A 2 21.88 -10.50 -26.19
N LYS A 3 22.55 -11.66 -26.12
CA LYS A 3 23.84 -11.82 -25.42
C LYS A 3 25.05 -11.75 -26.36
N GLN A 4 24.85 -11.44 -27.65
CA GLN A 4 25.83 -11.72 -28.72
C GLN A 4 26.37 -10.48 -29.46
N SER A 5 26.22 -9.26 -28.91
CA SER A 5 26.71 -8.03 -29.59
C SER A 5 27.64 -7.12 -28.77
N PHE A 6 28.18 -7.56 -27.62
CA PHE A 6 29.09 -6.74 -26.80
C PHE A 6 30.55 -7.21 -26.81
N GLU A 7 30.85 -8.48 -27.10
CA GLU A 7 32.22 -9.03 -27.02
C GLU A 7 33.12 -8.63 -28.21
N SER A 8 32.56 -8.16 -29.33
CA SER A 8 33.34 -7.89 -30.55
C SER A 8 34.00 -6.50 -30.61
N GLN A 9 34.06 -5.74 -29.50
CA GLN A 9 34.63 -4.38 -29.46
C GLN A 9 35.59 -4.10 -28.29
N PHE A 10 35.95 -5.11 -27.49
CA PHE A 10 36.92 -4.96 -26.40
C PHE A 10 38.27 -5.56 -26.77
N ARG A 11 39.35 -4.91 -26.35
CA ARG A 11 40.74 -5.34 -26.55
C ARG A 11 41.53 -5.21 -25.26
N ASN A 12 42.69 -5.83 -25.21
CA ASN A 12 43.66 -5.59 -24.14
C ASN A 12 44.18 -4.15 -24.20
N LEU A 13 44.66 -3.67 -23.06
CA LEU A 13 45.37 -2.40 -22.96
C LEU A 13 46.64 -2.44 -23.82
N LYS A 14 46.94 -1.31 -24.48
CA LYS A 14 48.22 -1.11 -25.17
C LYS A 14 49.30 -0.71 -24.15
N THR A 15 50.56 -0.92 -24.51
CA THR A 15 51.71 -0.61 -23.63
C THR A 15 51.73 0.86 -23.18
N ASP A 16 51.45 1.79 -24.10
CA ASP A 16 51.37 3.22 -23.80
C ASP A 16 50.22 3.57 -22.84
N GLU A 17 49.07 2.92 -22.99
CA GLU A 17 47.94 3.06 -22.06
C GLU A 17 48.28 2.55 -20.65
N ILE A 18 48.98 1.41 -20.55
CA ILE A 18 49.49 0.84 -19.29
C ILE A 18 50.46 1.82 -18.63
N ASP A 19 51.43 2.34 -19.39
CA ASP A 19 52.44 3.29 -18.89
C ASP A 19 51.77 4.56 -18.35
N ILE A 20 50.74 5.08 -19.02
CA ILE A 20 49.96 6.24 -18.54
C ILE A 20 49.27 5.91 -17.22
N MET A 21 48.62 4.74 -17.11
CA MET A 21 47.94 4.34 -15.88
C MET A 21 48.91 4.14 -14.71
N GLN A 22 50.05 3.50 -14.94
CA GLN A 22 51.11 3.30 -13.94
C GLN A 22 51.70 4.63 -13.44
N ASN A 23 52.02 5.55 -14.35
CA ASN A 23 52.50 6.90 -14.00
C ASN A 23 51.49 7.72 -13.19
N ARG A 24 50.22 7.32 -13.22
CA ARG A 24 49.14 7.92 -12.43
C ARG A 24 48.83 7.16 -11.14
N GLY A 25 49.72 6.24 -10.74
CA GLY A 25 49.64 5.48 -9.50
C GLY A 25 48.70 4.27 -9.58
N CYS A 26 48.31 3.82 -10.78
CA CYS A 26 47.53 2.59 -10.90
C CYS A 26 48.44 1.37 -10.82
N VAL A 27 47.94 0.31 -10.18
CA VAL A 27 48.64 -0.97 -10.03
C VAL A 27 47.71 -2.12 -10.43
N CYS A 28 48.28 -3.15 -11.05
CA CYS A 28 47.59 -4.38 -11.44
C CYS A 28 48.62 -5.51 -11.45
N GLU A 29 48.24 -6.69 -10.97
CA GLU A 29 49.10 -7.89 -11.02
C GLU A 29 49.25 -8.41 -12.46
N GLU A 30 48.15 -8.42 -13.23
CA GLU A 30 48.08 -8.98 -14.58
C GLU A 30 47.26 -8.06 -15.50
N TRP A 31 47.93 -7.13 -16.19
CA TRP A 31 47.28 -6.16 -17.08
C TRP A 31 46.50 -6.79 -18.24
N ASP A 32 46.86 -8.01 -18.65
CA ASP A 32 46.17 -8.77 -19.70
C ASP A 32 44.73 -9.19 -19.32
N ARG A 33 44.37 -9.10 -18.03
CA ARG A 33 43.00 -9.34 -17.52
C ARG A 33 42.12 -8.10 -17.53
N ILE A 34 42.65 -6.96 -17.99
CA ILE A 34 41.90 -5.73 -18.18
C ILE A 34 41.59 -5.54 -19.67
N THR A 35 40.30 -5.42 -19.97
CA THR A 35 39.80 -5.18 -21.33
C THR A 35 39.11 -3.83 -21.45
N VAL A 36 39.33 -3.15 -22.58
CA VAL A 36 38.86 -1.79 -22.86
C VAL A 36 38.36 -1.66 -24.31
N PRO A 37 37.42 -0.76 -24.60
CA PRO A 37 36.96 -0.51 -25.96
C PRO A 37 37.94 0.37 -26.75
N GLU A 38 37.72 0.48 -28.06
CA GLU A 38 38.38 1.52 -28.85
C GLU A 38 37.98 2.93 -28.36
N GLY A 39 38.95 3.85 -28.33
CA GLY A 39 38.76 5.20 -27.77
C GLY A 39 38.88 5.28 -26.24
N PHE A 40 39.43 4.26 -25.58
CA PHE A 40 39.77 4.29 -24.15
C PHE A 40 40.64 5.49 -23.77
N ILE A 41 40.40 6.05 -22.58
CA ILE A 41 41.07 7.27 -22.08
C ILE A 41 41.80 6.96 -20.77
N PRO A 42 43.07 6.53 -20.82
CA PRO A 42 43.82 6.07 -19.64
C PRO A 42 44.02 7.16 -18.56
N GLU A 43 43.97 8.44 -18.93
CA GLU A 43 44.13 9.58 -17.99
C GLU A 43 42.98 9.70 -16.98
N ARG A 44 41.88 8.97 -17.19
CA ARG A 44 40.69 8.97 -16.32
C ARG A 44 40.83 8.05 -15.12
N PHE A 45 41.95 7.36 -15.00
CA PHE A 45 42.27 6.46 -13.90
C PHE A 45 43.45 7.04 -13.12
N LYS A 46 43.34 7.10 -11.79
CA LYS A 46 44.41 7.61 -10.91
C LYS A 46 44.36 6.94 -9.54
N ASN A 47 45.50 6.44 -9.07
CA ASN A 47 45.62 5.73 -7.80
C ASN A 47 44.60 4.58 -7.69
N VAL A 48 44.54 3.71 -8.69
CA VAL A 48 43.59 2.59 -8.74
C VAL A 48 44.33 1.26 -8.65
N ALA A 49 43.89 0.39 -7.76
CA ALA A 49 44.38 -0.99 -7.71
C ALA A 49 43.37 -1.92 -8.38
N PHE A 50 43.82 -2.66 -9.40
CA PHE A 50 42.98 -3.61 -10.14
C PHE A 50 43.37 -5.04 -9.79
N TYR A 51 42.35 -5.86 -9.52
CA TYR A 51 42.50 -7.27 -9.19
C TYR A 51 41.50 -8.11 -10.00
N GLY A 52 41.95 -9.26 -10.50
CA GLY A 52 41.07 -10.16 -11.25
C GLY A 52 40.64 -9.63 -12.61
N ASP A 53 39.45 -10.03 -13.09
CA ASP A 53 38.97 -9.73 -14.44
C ASP A 53 38.20 -8.41 -14.49
N ILE A 54 38.72 -7.44 -15.24
CA ILE A 54 38.15 -6.09 -15.30
C ILE A 54 37.78 -5.72 -16.75
N MET A 55 36.60 -5.14 -16.92
CA MET A 55 36.20 -4.50 -18.17
C MET A 55 35.85 -3.02 -17.90
N LEU A 56 36.46 -2.09 -18.65
CA LEU A 56 36.29 -0.65 -18.44
C LEU A 56 35.70 0.03 -19.67
N GLY A 57 34.67 0.85 -19.50
CA GLY A 57 34.07 1.70 -20.53
C GLY A 57 34.83 3.01 -20.78
N ILE A 58 34.27 3.83 -21.66
CA ILE A 58 34.83 5.15 -22.05
C ILE A 58 34.40 6.21 -21.02
N MET A 59 35.36 7.04 -20.59
CA MET A 59 35.17 8.05 -19.53
C MET A 59 35.41 9.48 -20.06
N ASP A 60 34.66 9.89 -21.07
CA ASP A 60 34.80 11.21 -21.73
C ASP A 60 33.91 12.31 -21.11
N GLY A 61 32.89 11.90 -20.34
CA GLY A 61 31.90 12.73 -19.68
C GLY A 61 32.33 13.37 -18.36
N ARG A 62 31.35 14.00 -17.73
CA ARG A 62 31.48 14.71 -16.46
C ARG A 62 30.25 14.48 -15.57
N VAL A 63 30.46 14.55 -14.26
CA VAL A 63 29.41 14.51 -13.24
C VAL A 63 29.43 15.85 -12.51
N ASP A 64 28.26 16.48 -12.40
CA ASP A 64 28.08 17.74 -11.69
C ASP A 64 27.51 17.49 -10.29
N SER A 65 28.09 18.13 -9.29
CA SER A 65 27.50 18.16 -7.95
C SER A 65 26.29 19.09 -7.90
N VAL A 66 25.43 18.90 -6.89
CA VAL A 66 24.32 19.82 -6.60
C VAL A 66 24.80 21.26 -6.38
N SER A 67 26.05 21.44 -5.92
CA SER A 67 26.69 22.74 -5.72
C SER A 67 27.37 23.32 -6.97
N GLY A 68 27.23 22.69 -8.14
CA GLY A 68 27.80 23.15 -9.41
C GLY A 68 29.28 22.80 -9.63
N ILE A 69 29.87 21.93 -8.81
CA ILE A 69 31.23 21.44 -9.02
C ILE A 69 31.20 20.35 -10.07
N SER A 70 31.81 20.62 -11.23
CA SER A 70 31.91 19.67 -12.32
C SER A 70 33.17 18.82 -12.22
N ARG A 71 33.04 17.49 -12.15
CA ARG A 71 34.15 16.54 -12.07
C ARG A 71 34.18 15.65 -13.31
N LYS A 72 35.37 15.25 -13.71
CA LYS A 72 35.60 14.34 -14.83
C LYS A 72 35.23 12.91 -14.43
N CYS A 73 34.48 12.19 -15.27
CA CYS A 73 34.25 10.75 -15.08
C CYS A 73 35.58 9.99 -15.06
N GLY A 74 35.59 8.81 -14.42
CA GLY A 74 36.80 8.02 -14.17
C GLY A 74 36.80 7.36 -12.78
N ILE A 75 37.88 6.63 -12.50
CA ILE A 75 38.09 5.91 -11.24
C ILE A 75 39.29 6.50 -10.51
N TYR A 76 39.09 6.90 -9.26
CA TYR A 76 40.06 7.67 -8.49
C TYR A 76 40.20 7.16 -7.05
N ASN A 77 41.40 6.81 -6.60
CA ASN A 77 41.67 6.38 -5.21
C ASN A 77 40.75 5.21 -4.79
N SER A 78 40.85 4.07 -5.44
CA SER A 78 39.94 2.93 -5.21
C SER A 78 40.61 1.60 -5.57
N ALA A 79 40.17 0.52 -4.95
CA ALA A 79 40.48 -0.84 -5.41
C ALA A 79 39.26 -1.46 -6.08
N ILE A 80 39.47 -2.12 -7.22
CA ILE A 80 38.45 -2.74 -8.04
C ILE A 80 38.81 -4.20 -8.25
N HIS A 81 37.89 -5.11 -7.96
CA HIS A 81 38.07 -6.55 -8.10
C HIS A 81 36.93 -7.16 -8.94
N ASN A 82 37.25 -7.88 -10.01
CA ASN A 82 36.26 -8.63 -10.82
C ASN A 82 35.04 -7.79 -11.27
N CYS A 83 35.24 -6.59 -11.82
CA CYS A 83 34.15 -5.69 -12.18
C CYS A 83 34.03 -5.43 -13.69
N ILE A 84 32.78 -5.28 -14.15
CA ILE A 84 32.47 -4.67 -15.45
C ILE A 84 31.95 -3.27 -15.18
N ILE A 85 32.58 -2.26 -15.77
CA ILE A 85 32.27 -0.85 -15.52
C ILE A 85 31.93 -0.19 -16.86
N GLY A 86 30.73 0.36 -16.95
CA GLY A 86 30.18 1.02 -18.12
C GLY A 86 30.80 2.38 -18.41
N ASN A 87 30.19 3.10 -19.34
CA ASN A 87 30.66 4.41 -19.78
C ASN A 87 30.32 5.50 -18.77
N ASN A 88 31.18 6.51 -18.70
CA ASN A 88 30.93 7.75 -17.95
C ASN A 88 30.58 7.54 -16.48
N VAL A 89 31.09 6.47 -15.90
CA VAL A 89 31.02 6.19 -14.46
C VAL A 89 32.00 7.10 -13.72
N TYR A 90 31.60 7.55 -12.53
CA TYR A 90 32.46 8.27 -11.60
C TYR A 90 32.59 7.47 -10.31
N ILE A 91 33.77 6.88 -10.09
CA ILE A 91 34.10 6.18 -8.84
C ILE A 91 35.23 6.94 -8.16
N ARG A 92 35.03 7.34 -6.90
CA ARG A 92 36.06 8.02 -6.13
C ARG A 92 36.05 7.63 -4.67
N ASN A 93 37.25 7.52 -4.08
CA ASN A 93 37.46 7.37 -2.65
C ASN A 93 36.68 6.18 -2.07
N VAL A 94 36.90 5.01 -2.66
CA VAL A 94 36.48 3.74 -2.05
C VAL A 94 37.61 3.28 -1.14
N SER A 95 37.40 3.32 0.18
CA SER A 95 38.46 3.12 1.18
C SER A 95 39.00 1.70 1.20
N ASN A 96 38.13 0.69 0.97
CA ASN A 96 38.51 -0.71 0.90
C ASN A 96 38.51 -1.18 -0.56
N TYR A 97 37.38 -1.64 -1.09
CA TYR A 97 37.27 -2.10 -2.47
C TYR A 97 35.82 -2.12 -2.99
N ILE A 98 35.70 -2.20 -4.32
CA ILE A 98 34.50 -2.68 -5.01
C ILE A 98 34.82 -4.07 -5.58
N SER A 99 33.98 -5.07 -5.30
CA SER A 99 34.19 -6.45 -5.75
C SER A 99 32.93 -7.08 -6.36
N ASN A 100 33.09 -7.75 -7.51
CA ASN A 100 32.07 -8.59 -8.15
C ASN A 100 30.79 -7.84 -8.58
N TYR A 101 30.94 -6.69 -9.26
CA TYR A 101 29.81 -5.91 -9.79
C TYR A 101 29.85 -5.68 -11.29
N ASN A 102 28.66 -5.62 -11.88
CA ASN A 102 28.36 -4.88 -13.10
C ASN A 102 27.88 -3.47 -12.73
N ILE A 103 28.66 -2.47 -13.09
CA ILE A 103 28.34 -1.05 -12.87
C ILE A 103 27.97 -0.47 -14.22
N GLU A 104 26.71 -0.10 -14.40
CA GLU A 104 26.21 0.43 -15.67
C GLU A 104 26.60 1.91 -15.90
N ASP A 105 26.19 2.44 -17.04
CA ASP A 105 26.58 3.77 -17.50
C ASP A 105 26.13 4.88 -16.55
N GLY A 106 26.96 5.93 -16.43
CA GLY A 106 26.64 7.15 -15.70
C GLY A 106 26.48 6.98 -14.18
N VAL A 107 26.87 5.83 -13.62
CA VAL A 107 26.81 5.59 -12.17
C VAL A 107 27.82 6.48 -11.43
N VAL A 108 27.41 6.94 -10.25
CA VAL A 108 28.23 7.74 -9.33
C VAL A 108 28.44 6.96 -8.03
N ILE A 109 29.69 6.72 -7.66
CA ILE A 109 30.11 6.12 -6.38
C ILE A 109 31.17 7.05 -5.77
N ASP A 110 30.86 7.76 -4.68
CA ASP A 110 31.80 8.72 -4.06
C ASP A 110 31.82 8.59 -2.53
N GLY A 111 32.99 8.30 -1.95
CA GLY A 111 33.17 8.20 -0.50
C GLY A 111 32.46 6.99 0.08
N MET A 112 33.00 5.81 -0.15
CA MET A 112 32.40 4.54 0.28
C MET A 112 33.44 3.67 0.99
N ASN A 113 33.05 2.84 1.97
CA ASN A 113 34.00 1.88 2.53
C ASN A 113 34.14 0.63 1.64
N THR A 114 33.08 -0.15 1.49
CA THR A 114 33.12 -1.44 0.77
C THR A 114 31.82 -1.68 0.02
N LEU A 115 31.93 -2.09 -1.24
CA LEU A 115 30.82 -2.55 -2.09
C LEU A 115 31.16 -3.95 -2.63
N GLU A 116 30.49 -4.99 -2.15
CA GLU A 116 30.86 -6.36 -2.51
C GLU A 116 29.67 -7.29 -2.80
N VAL A 117 29.94 -8.35 -3.54
CA VAL A 117 29.12 -9.56 -3.60
C VAL A 117 29.99 -10.73 -3.18
N THR A 118 29.54 -11.47 -2.18
CA THR A 118 30.35 -12.48 -1.47
C THR A 118 30.26 -13.86 -2.11
N GLY A 119 29.25 -14.11 -2.94
CA GLY A 119 29.07 -15.35 -3.69
C GLY A 119 27.72 -15.41 -4.40
N PRO A 120 27.28 -16.59 -4.86
CA PRO A 120 25.97 -16.76 -5.51
C PRO A 120 24.78 -16.47 -4.58
N VAL A 121 24.26 -15.25 -4.64
CA VAL A 121 23.16 -14.76 -3.79
C VAL A 121 21.96 -14.33 -4.63
N ALA A 122 20.79 -14.24 -3.99
CA ALA A 122 19.54 -13.80 -4.62
C ALA A 122 19.14 -12.36 -4.19
N PHE A 123 20.05 -11.61 -3.54
CA PHE A 123 19.84 -10.20 -3.19
C PHE A 123 18.55 -9.95 -2.39
N GLY A 124 18.36 -10.73 -1.32
CA GLY A 124 17.16 -10.70 -0.47
C GLY A 124 15.92 -11.40 -1.05
N ASN A 125 15.90 -11.80 -2.33
CA ASN A 125 14.76 -12.50 -2.92
C ASN A 125 14.63 -13.91 -2.32
N GLY A 126 13.43 -14.25 -1.85
CA GLY A 126 13.10 -15.53 -1.21
C GLY A 126 13.26 -15.52 0.32
N VAL A 127 13.76 -14.43 0.91
CA VAL A 127 13.81 -14.25 2.37
C VAL A 127 12.38 -14.33 2.94
N LEU A 128 12.21 -15.08 4.03
CA LEU A 128 10.93 -15.25 4.69
C LEU A 128 10.72 -14.15 5.75
N ALA A 129 9.72 -13.29 5.54
CA ALA A 129 9.25 -12.36 6.55
C ALA A 129 8.13 -13.01 7.38
N SER A 130 8.31 -13.13 8.71
CA SER A 130 7.33 -13.72 9.63
C SER A 130 6.20 -12.76 9.96
N VAL A 131 5.36 -12.45 8.97
CA VAL A 131 4.29 -11.44 9.10
C VAL A 131 3.11 -11.94 9.94
N ILE A 132 2.37 -11.01 10.55
CA ILE A 132 1.13 -11.22 11.33
C ILE A 132 1.34 -12.00 12.64
N ASN A 133 2.29 -12.93 12.70
CA ASN A 133 2.57 -13.77 13.86
C ASN A 133 4.07 -13.86 14.13
N GLU A 134 4.50 -13.33 15.29
CA GLU A 134 5.89 -13.45 15.73
C GLU A 134 6.33 -14.91 15.91
N GLY A 135 5.39 -15.80 16.27
CA GLY A 135 5.67 -17.24 16.38
C GLY A 135 5.75 -17.98 15.04
N GLY A 136 5.65 -17.30 13.89
CA GLY A 136 5.67 -17.90 12.55
C GLY A 136 4.34 -18.51 12.08
N GLY A 137 4.39 -19.31 11.02
CA GLY A 137 3.27 -19.99 10.38
C GLY A 137 2.52 -19.17 9.31
N ARG A 138 2.93 -17.92 9.07
CA ARG A 138 2.36 -17.00 8.08
C ARG A 138 3.43 -16.30 7.23
N GLU A 139 4.60 -16.93 7.12
CA GLU A 139 5.76 -16.37 6.44
C GLU A 139 5.45 -16.05 4.98
N VAL A 140 5.88 -14.87 4.54
CA VAL A 140 5.80 -14.42 3.15
C VAL A 140 7.22 -14.33 2.60
N PRO A 141 7.54 -15.06 1.50
CA PRO A 141 8.81 -14.88 0.80
C PRO A 141 8.81 -13.53 0.07
N ILE A 142 9.70 -12.62 0.46
CA ILE A 142 9.84 -11.30 -0.16
C ILE A 142 10.60 -11.42 -1.47
N TYR A 143 10.14 -10.73 -2.51
CA TYR A 143 10.81 -10.71 -3.81
C TYR A 143 10.47 -9.44 -4.61
N ASP A 144 11.23 -9.16 -5.66
CA ASP A 144 11.20 -7.90 -6.42
C ASP A 144 9.82 -7.44 -6.89
N ARG A 145 8.91 -8.37 -7.22
CA ARG A 145 7.58 -8.07 -7.77
C ARG A 145 6.42 -8.41 -6.85
N LEU A 146 6.69 -8.70 -5.57
CA LEU A 146 5.66 -9.06 -4.60
C LEU A 146 4.56 -7.99 -4.52
N SER A 147 3.34 -8.36 -4.89
CA SER A 147 2.15 -7.52 -4.67
C SER A 147 1.51 -7.80 -3.30
N ALA A 148 0.75 -6.81 -2.81
CA ALA A 148 -0.05 -6.95 -1.59
C ALA A 148 -1.04 -8.12 -1.68
N HIS A 149 -1.54 -8.40 -2.88
CA HIS A 149 -2.56 -9.43 -3.12
C HIS A 149 -1.97 -10.83 -2.99
N GLU A 150 -0.82 -11.08 -3.63
CA GLU A 150 -0.09 -12.34 -3.50
C GLU A 150 0.33 -12.59 -2.06
N ALA A 151 0.91 -11.57 -1.40
CA ALA A 151 1.32 -11.67 -0.01
C ALA A 151 0.13 -11.96 0.92
N TYR A 152 -1.02 -11.32 0.71
CA TYR A 152 -2.25 -11.56 1.48
C TYR A 152 -2.69 -13.02 1.35
N ILE A 153 -2.64 -13.58 0.14
CA ILE A 153 -2.99 -14.98 -0.12
C ILE A 153 -2.02 -15.90 0.62
N ILE A 154 -0.71 -15.70 0.46
CA ILE A 154 0.33 -16.52 1.08
C ILE A 154 0.22 -16.51 2.62
N ALA A 155 -0.03 -15.35 3.20
CA ALA A 155 -0.10 -15.18 4.65
C ALA A 155 -1.41 -15.73 5.26
N LEU A 156 -2.55 -15.61 4.56
CA LEU A 156 -3.88 -15.86 5.15
C LEU A 156 -4.56 -17.14 4.68
N TYR A 157 -4.32 -17.61 3.46
CA TYR A 157 -4.99 -18.79 2.89
C TYR A 157 -4.26 -20.08 3.24
N ARG A 158 -3.84 -20.21 4.51
CA ARG A 158 -3.05 -21.33 5.04
C ARG A 158 -3.73 -22.71 4.97
N HIS A 159 -4.99 -22.74 4.55
CA HIS A 159 -5.77 -23.95 4.34
C HIS A 159 -5.77 -24.42 2.87
N LYS A 160 -5.05 -23.71 1.98
CA LYS A 160 -4.95 -23.98 0.55
C LYS A 160 -3.54 -24.48 0.20
N ASP A 161 -3.14 -25.62 0.74
CA ASP A 161 -1.76 -26.12 0.66
C ASP A 161 -1.24 -26.20 -0.79
N LEU A 162 -2.03 -26.79 -1.70
CA LEU A 162 -1.63 -26.92 -3.11
C LEU A 162 -1.40 -25.57 -3.78
N LEU A 163 -2.29 -24.61 -3.59
CA LEU A 163 -2.13 -23.24 -4.11
C LEU A 163 -0.85 -22.60 -3.56
N LEU A 164 -0.63 -22.70 -2.24
CA LEU A 164 0.54 -22.09 -1.59
C LEU A 164 1.84 -22.73 -2.06
N ASP A 165 1.88 -24.05 -2.25
CA ASP A 165 3.04 -24.76 -2.77
C ASP A 165 3.35 -24.35 -4.21
N LYS A 166 2.32 -24.18 -5.06
CA LYS A 166 2.49 -23.68 -6.43
C LYS A 166 3.03 -22.25 -6.45
N LEU A 167 2.46 -21.35 -5.65
CA LEU A 167 2.92 -19.96 -5.56
C LEU A 167 4.36 -19.87 -5.07
N ARG A 168 4.71 -20.62 -4.02
CA ARG A 168 6.09 -20.69 -3.50
C ARG A 168 7.06 -21.24 -4.54
N GLY A 169 6.69 -22.32 -5.24
CA GLY A 169 7.52 -22.85 -6.32
C GLY A 169 7.77 -21.86 -7.46
N MET A 170 6.80 -21.01 -7.80
CA MET A 170 7.00 -19.93 -8.77
C MET A 170 7.97 -18.85 -8.26
N ILE A 171 7.91 -18.52 -6.96
CA ILE A 171 8.82 -17.57 -6.32
C ILE A 171 10.23 -18.16 -6.21
N ASP A 172 10.37 -19.44 -5.86
CA ASP A 172 11.66 -20.15 -5.81
C ASP A 172 12.33 -20.14 -7.19
N ALA A 173 11.57 -20.45 -8.24
CA ALA A 173 12.05 -20.38 -9.62
C ALA A 173 12.51 -18.96 -10.01
N TYR A 174 11.81 -17.92 -9.54
CA TYR A 174 12.26 -16.54 -9.71
C TYR A 174 13.57 -16.27 -8.98
N CYS A 175 13.67 -16.68 -7.71
CA CYS A 175 14.87 -16.50 -6.88
C CYS A 175 16.10 -17.17 -7.50
N ASP A 176 15.93 -18.38 -8.03
CA ASP A 176 16.98 -19.09 -8.75
C ASP A 176 17.37 -18.38 -10.06
N SER A 177 16.40 -17.80 -10.77
CA SER A 177 16.67 -17.05 -12.00
C SER A 177 17.48 -15.77 -11.80
N VAL A 178 17.41 -15.18 -10.60
CA VAL A 178 18.16 -13.97 -10.23
C VAL A 178 19.42 -14.28 -9.41
N ARG A 179 19.66 -15.54 -9.04
CA ARG A 179 20.83 -15.94 -8.28
C ARG A 179 22.09 -15.82 -9.12
N THR A 180 23.05 -15.05 -8.63
CA THR A 180 24.33 -14.82 -9.32
C THR A 180 25.40 -14.43 -8.31
N ASP A 181 26.66 -14.64 -8.68
CA ASP A 181 27.84 -14.21 -7.94
C ASP A 181 28.26 -12.76 -8.26
N ARG A 182 27.46 -12.09 -9.09
CA ARG A 182 27.76 -10.74 -9.59
C ARG A 182 26.57 -9.80 -9.45
N GLY A 183 26.75 -8.74 -8.67
CA GLY A 183 25.75 -7.70 -8.44
C GLY A 183 25.61 -6.74 -9.62
N VAL A 184 24.56 -5.91 -9.59
CA VAL A 184 24.32 -4.87 -10.59
C VAL A 184 24.05 -3.53 -9.90
N ILE A 185 24.73 -2.48 -10.36
CA ILE A 185 24.40 -1.08 -10.06
C ILE A 185 23.90 -0.44 -11.35
N GLY A 186 22.60 -0.16 -11.39
CA GLY A 186 21.90 0.27 -12.60
C GLY A 186 22.22 1.70 -13.04
N THR A 187 21.96 1.96 -14.32
CA THR A 187 22.30 3.20 -15.01
C THR A 187 21.91 4.46 -14.23
N GLY A 188 22.86 5.38 -14.08
CA GLY A 188 22.65 6.67 -13.40
C GLY A 188 22.35 6.59 -11.90
N ALA A 189 22.53 5.43 -11.25
CA ALA A 189 22.43 5.33 -9.80
C ALA A 189 23.53 6.17 -9.11
N HIS A 190 23.21 6.70 -7.94
CA HIS A 190 24.10 7.55 -7.15
C HIS A 190 24.25 6.99 -5.74
N ILE A 191 25.45 6.51 -5.44
CA ILE A 191 25.87 5.98 -4.14
C ILE A 191 26.93 6.93 -3.56
N SER A 192 26.67 7.54 -2.41
CA SER A 192 27.68 8.42 -1.79
C SER A 192 27.68 8.45 -0.27
N ASN A 193 28.87 8.64 0.30
CA ASN A 193 29.09 8.72 1.75
C ASN A 193 28.55 7.49 2.50
N CYS A 194 28.75 6.30 1.93
CA CYS A 194 28.16 5.05 2.42
C CYS A 194 29.19 4.23 3.21
N GLY A 195 28.73 3.55 4.27
CA GLY A 195 29.54 2.57 4.99
C GLY A 195 29.74 1.30 4.15
N HIS A 196 28.93 0.28 4.41
CA HIS A 196 29.08 -1.05 3.82
C HIS A 196 27.85 -1.45 2.99
N ILE A 197 28.06 -1.92 1.77
CA ILE A 197 27.01 -2.54 0.93
C ILE A 197 27.52 -3.92 0.51
N SER A 198 26.82 -4.97 0.93
CA SER A 198 27.18 -6.35 0.61
C SER A 198 25.96 -7.13 0.13
N ASP A 199 26.13 -7.86 -0.97
CA ASP A 199 25.07 -8.71 -1.55
C ASP A 199 23.80 -7.90 -1.88
N VAL A 200 23.99 -6.71 -2.46
CA VAL A 200 22.88 -5.80 -2.82
C VAL A 200 22.82 -5.52 -4.31
N LYS A 201 21.62 -5.63 -4.88
CA LYS A 201 21.31 -5.18 -6.24
C LYS A 201 20.70 -3.77 -6.20
N VAL A 202 21.17 -2.86 -7.05
CA VAL A 202 20.71 -1.47 -7.10
C VAL A 202 20.17 -1.14 -8.50
N GLY A 203 18.92 -0.71 -8.57
CA GLY A 203 18.26 -0.35 -9.83
C GLY A 203 18.65 1.03 -10.37
N PRO A 204 18.28 1.33 -11.63
CA PRO A 204 18.58 2.61 -12.28
C PRO A 204 18.10 3.83 -11.50
N SER A 205 18.88 4.91 -11.54
CA SER A 205 18.57 6.21 -10.91
C SER A 205 18.31 6.17 -9.39
N ALA A 206 18.67 5.07 -8.70
CA ALA A 206 18.57 4.98 -7.26
C ALA A 206 19.47 6.01 -6.58
N GLN A 207 19.05 6.52 -5.41
CA GLN A 207 19.81 7.46 -4.61
C GLN A 207 20.10 6.83 -3.25
N ILE A 208 21.34 6.39 -3.02
CA ILE A 208 21.79 5.77 -1.77
C ILE A 208 22.86 6.68 -1.16
N ILE A 209 22.49 7.43 -0.12
CA ILE A 209 23.33 8.51 0.41
C ILE A 209 23.40 8.42 1.93
N GLY A 210 24.61 8.28 2.47
CA GLY A 210 24.83 8.37 3.92
C GLY A 210 24.45 7.12 4.71
N ILE A 211 24.22 5.97 4.07
CA ILE A 211 23.83 4.74 4.76
C ILE A 211 24.96 4.21 5.65
N VAL A 212 24.60 3.48 6.70
CA VAL A 212 25.56 2.75 7.54
C VAL A 212 25.84 1.39 6.94
N ARG A 213 24.79 0.59 6.69
CA ARG A 213 24.90 -0.75 6.11
C ARG A 213 23.67 -1.10 5.28
N LEU A 214 23.89 -1.70 4.12
CA LEU A 214 22.89 -2.48 3.39
C LEU A 214 23.46 -3.89 3.15
N ASN A 215 22.71 -4.92 3.52
CA ASN A 215 23.16 -6.30 3.45
C ASN A 215 22.05 -7.22 2.93
N ASN A 216 22.38 -8.10 1.99
CA ASN A 216 21.46 -9.05 1.35
C ASN A 216 20.10 -8.45 0.95
N GLY A 217 20.07 -7.65 -0.12
CA GLY A 217 18.82 -7.00 -0.50
C GLY A 217 18.77 -6.41 -1.89
N THR A 218 17.58 -5.95 -2.29
CA THR A 218 17.38 -5.29 -3.59
C THR A 218 16.78 -3.91 -3.40
N VAL A 219 17.40 -2.90 -4.04
CA VAL A 219 16.88 -1.54 -4.17
C VAL A 219 16.35 -1.36 -5.60
N ASN A 220 15.11 -1.78 -5.84
CA ASN A 220 14.46 -1.57 -7.14
C ASN A 220 14.21 -0.08 -7.35
N SER A 221 14.51 0.43 -8.54
CA SER A 221 14.44 1.85 -8.87
C SER A 221 14.32 2.05 -10.37
N SER A 222 13.78 3.19 -10.80
CA SER A 222 13.73 3.60 -12.20
C SER A 222 13.88 5.12 -12.32
N ALA A 223 14.12 5.62 -13.54
CA ALA A 223 14.15 7.06 -13.79
C ALA A 223 12.80 7.75 -13.48
N GLU A 224 11.67 7.07 -13.73
CA GLU A 224 10.32 7.60 -13.46
C GLU A 224 9.96 7.57 -11.96
N ALA A 225 10.47 6.57 -11.24
CA ALA A 225 10.22 6.34 -9.82
C ALA A 225 11.53 5.99 -9.09
N PRO A 226 12.40 6.98 -8.86
CA PRO A 226 13.69 6.76 -8.22
C PRO A 226 13.51 6.45 -6.75
N THR A 227 14.17 5.39 -6.28
CA THR A 227 14.17 4.97 -4.87
C THR A 227 15.24 5.72 -4.08
N ARG A 228 14.92 6.10 -2.84
CA ARG A 228 15.82 6.87 -1.97
C ARG A 228 16.14 6.10 -0.70
N VAL A 229 17.42 5.89 -0.44
CA VAL A 229 17.94 5.33 0.80
C VAL A 229 18.89 6.35 1.42
N GLY A 230 18.51 6.89 2.58
CA GLY A 230 19.11 8.08 3.16
C GLY A 230 20.06 7.83 4.32
N ALA A 231 20.45 8.93 4.96
CA ALA A 231 21.49 8.91 5.99
C ALA A 231 21.11 8.03 7.19
N GLY A 232 22.09 7.30 7.71
CA GLY A 232 21.96 6.50 8.93
C GLY A 232 21.23 5.17 8.77
N VAL A 233 20.76 4.82 7.56
CA VAL A 233 19.98 3.59 7.36
C VAL A 233 20.83 2.34 7.58
N ILE A 234 20.22 1.36 8.27
CA ILE A 234 20.70 -0.01 8.44
C ILE A 234 19.61 -0.94 7.89
N ALA A 235 19.94 -1.76 6.90
CA ALA A 235 19.00 -2.71 6.33
C ALA A 235 19.67 -4.06 6.09
N ASP A 236 19.02 -5.12 6.58
CA ASP A 236 19.41 -6.51 6.38
C ASP A 236 18.21 -7.29 5.82
N ASP A 237 18.43 -8.17 4.86
CA ASP A 237 17.41 -9.09 4.33
C ASP A 237 16.14 -8.36 3.85
N PHE A 238 16.28 -7.57 2.78
CA PHE A 238 15.25 -6.62 2.37
C PHE A 238 14.98 -6.56 0.87
N ILE A 239 13.77 -6.16 0.52
CA ILE A 239 13.41 -5.73 -0.84
C ILE A 239 12.74 -4.36 -0.76
N MET A 240 13.27 -3.39 -1.48
CA MET A 240 12.70 -2.06 -1.66
C MET A 240 12.17 -1.93 -3.09
N ALA A 241 10.87 -1.70 -3.24
CA ALA A 241 10.22 -1.48 -4.53
C ALA A 241 10.46 -0.04 -5.04
N SER A 242 10.30 0.15 -6.36
CA SER A 242 10.57 1.43 -7.02
C SER A 242 9.79 2.61 -6.41
N GLY A 243 10.49 3.72 -6.17
CA GLY A 243 9.90 4.98 -5.73
C GLY A 243 9.55 5.04 -4.24
N CYS A 244 10.01 4.08 -3.43
CA CYS A 244 9.95 4.21 -1.98
C CYS A 244 11.08 5.10 -1.44
N SER A 245 10.95 5.52 -0.18
CA SER A 245 11.94 6.33 0.53
C SER A 245 12.18 5.76 1.92
N VAL A 246 13.42 5.39 2.23
CA VAL A 246 13.87 4.87 3.53
C VAL A 246 15.02 5.76 4.02
N THR A 247 14.80 6.61 5.02
CA THR A 247 15.76 7.68 5.37
C THR A 247 15.88 7.92 6.87
N ASP A 248 16.80 8.80 7.28
CA ASP A 248 16.87 9.37 8.62
C ASP A 248 16.96 8.33 9.74
N GLY A 249 17.92 7.41 9.62
CA GLY A 249 18.25 6.44 10.66
C GLY A 249 17.26 5.28 10.81
N VAL A 250 16.54 4.93 9.75
CA VAL A 250 15.66 3.75 9.74
C VAL A 250 16.46 2.46 9.86
N ILE A 251 15.93 1.52 10.63
CA ILE A 251 16.50 0.17 10.82
C ILE A 251 15.45 -0.84 10.34
N ILE A 252 15.80 -1.68 9.37
CA ILE A 252 14.91 -2.75 8.89
C ILE A 252 15.60 -4.09 8.79
N GLU A 253 14.87 -5.16 9.10
CA GLU A 253 15.33 -6.54 8.99
C GLU A 253 14.19 -7.45 8.52
N HIS A 254 14.43 -8.34 7.55
CA HIS A 254 13.41 -9.23 6.97
C HIS A 254 12.17 -8.48 6.46
N CYS A 255 12.38 -7.47 5.61
CA CYS A 255 11.33 -6.49 5.26
C CYS A 255 11.12 -6.28 3.76
N PHE A 256 9.85 -6.16 3.36
CA PHE A 256 9.47 -5.66 2.02
C PHE A 256 8.94 -4.22 2.13
N ILE A 257 9.51 -3.30 1.35
CA ILE A 257 9.12 -1.89 1.32
C ILE A 257 8.53 -1.56 -0.05
N GLY A 258 7.21 -1.45 -0.12
CA GLY A 258 6.42 -1.29 -1.33
C GLY A 258 6.46 0.11 -1.95
N GLN A 259 5.85 0.22 -3.14
CA GLN A 259 5.93 1.44 -3.96
C GLN A 259 5.29 2.66 -3.26
N GLY A 260 5.99 3.79 -3.26
CA GLY A 260 5.52 5.04 -2.64
C GLY A 260 5.49 5.02 -1.10
N THR A 261 6.02 3.98 -0.46
CA THR A 261 6.19 3.90 0.99
C THR A 261 7.28 4.86 1.46
N GLU A 262 7.04 5.52 2.59
CA GLU A 262 8.00 6.39 3.27
C GLU A 262 8.26 5.86 4.68
N LEU A 263 9.47 5.38 4.95
CA LEU A 263 9.98 5.08 6.29
C LEU A 263 11.05 6.10 6.65
N SER A 264 10.91 6.79 7.78
CA SER A 264 11.84 7.85 8.17
C SER A 264 11.81 8.14 9.67
N LYS A 265 12.72 9.00 10.13
CA LYS A 265 12.81 9.54 11.49
C LYS A 265 12.96 8.46 12.55
N GLN A 266 13.95 7.59 12.35
CA GLN A 266 14.33 6.49 13.26
C GLN A 266 13.21 5.45 13.44
N TYR A 267 12.41 5.22 12.40
CA TYR A 267 11.44 4.12 12.40
C TYR A 267 12.19 2.78 12.37
N SER A 268 11.75 1.80 13.14
CA SER A 268 12.28 0.43 13.09
C SER A 268 11.23 -0.55 12.57
N ALA A 269 11.65 -1.54 11.79
CA ALA A 269 10.77 -2.63 11.38
C ALA A 269 11.50 -3.98 11.32
N GLU A 270 10.83 -5.02 11.81
CA GLU A 270 11.33 -6.40 11.74
C GLU A 270 10.22 -7.33 11.25
N ASN A 271 10.55 -8.33 10.41
CA ASN A 271 9.60 -9.36 9.96
C ASN A 271 8.32 -8.78 9.33
N SER A 272 8.43 -7.65 8.64
CA SER A 272 7.29 -6.81 8.29
C SER A 272 7.25 -6.45 6.81
N VAL A 273 6.06 -6.49 6.24
CA VAL A 273 5.83 -6.12 4.83
C VAL A 273 4.99 -4.86 4.77
N PHE A 274 5.46 -3.85 4.04
CA PHE A 274 4.79 -2.57 3.82
C PHE A 274 4.42 -2.45 2.35
N PHE A 275 3.14 -2.34 2.03
CA PHE A 275 2.66 -2.20 0.66
C PHE A 275 2.42 -0.74 0.28
N ALA A 276 1.77 -0.49 -0.85
CA ALA A 276 1.69 0.82 -1.48
C ALA A 276 1.34 1.97 -0.52
N ASN A 277 2.14 3.03 -0.58
CA ASN A 277 1.91 4.30 0.13
C ASN A 277 1.80 4.16 1.66
N CYS A 278 2.44 3.16 2.27
CA CYS A 278 2.59 3.11 3.72
C CYS A 278 3.47 4.27 4.23
N GLY A 279 3.29 4.65 5.49
CA GLY A 279 4.06 5.70 6.14
C GLY A 279 4.46 5.30 7.54
N GLY A 280 5.75 5.12 7.79
CA GLY A 280 6.30 4.77 9.09
C GLY A 280 7.25 5.86 9.57
N PHE A 281 6.84 6.59 10.61
CA PHE A 281 7.70 7.59 11.24
C PHE A 281 7.73 7.39 12.75
N HIS A 282 8.91 7.52 13.36
CA HIS A 282 9.13 7.62 14.81
C HIS A 282 8.74 6.42 15.71
N GLY A 283 8.01 5.42 15.21
CA GLY A 283 7.59 4.22 15.94
C GLY A 283 8.28 2.94 15.49
N GLU A 284 7.62 1.83 15.79
CA GLU A 284 8.13 0.47 15.54
C GLU A 284 7.04 -0.41 14.89
N ALA A 285 7.48 -1.33 14.04
CA ALA A 285 6.68 -2.41 13.47
C ALA A 285 7.37 -3.76 13.67
N CYS A 286 6.68 -4.74 14.27
CA CYS A 286 7.22 -6.09 14.41
C CYS A 286 6.21 -7.13 13.93
N SER A 287 6.61 -7.97 12.98
CA SER A 287 5.78 -9.05 12.44
C SER A 287 4.41 -8.57 11.94
N ILE A 288 4.38 -7.51 11.12
CA ILE A 288 3.12 -6.95 10.59
C ILE A 288 2.94 -7.17 9.09
N PHE A 289 1.68 -7.35 8.71
CA PHE A 289 1.24 -7.12 7.34
C PHE A 289 0.68 -5.70 7.25
N ALA A 290 1.50 -4.74 6.81
CA ALA A 290 1.09 -3.38 6.54
C ALA A 290 0.60 -3.28 5.09
N GLY A 291 -0.68 -3.60 4.89
CA GLY A 291 -1.40 -3.35 3.65
C GLY A 291 -1.41 -1.87 3.25
N PRO A 292 -1.80 -1.54 2.01
CA PRO A 292 -1.67 -0.20 1.46
C PRO A 292 -2.20 0.90 2.38
N TYR A 293 -1.50 2.05 2.42
CA TYR A 293 -1.83 3.19 3.28
C TYR A 293 -1.91 2.86 4.79
N THR A 294 -1.09 1.95 5.29
CA THR A 294 -0.84 1.82 6.73
C THR A 294 0.09 2.94 7.17
N VAL A 295 -0.42 3.86 8.00
CA VAL A 295 0.28 5.10 8.35
C VAL A 295 0.37 5.31 9.85
N THR A 296 1.57 5.62 10.33
CA THR A 296 1.88 6.13 11.67
C THR A 296 2.89 7.28 11.59
N HIS A 297 2.61 8.40 12.24
CA HIS A 297 3.43 9.62 12.18
C HIS A 297 4.09 10.03 13.50
N HIS A 298 3.80 9.34 14.60
CA HIS A 298 4.05 9.84 15.95
C HIS A 298 4.78 8.82 16.83
N LYS A 299 5.68 9.32 17.70
CA LYS A 299 6.15 8.58 18.89
C LYS A 299 4.97 8.37 19.84
N SER A 300 4.80 7.24 20.55
CA SER A 300 5.57 5.99 20.55
C SER A 300 4.67 4.87 20.02
N THR A 301 4.37 4.91 18.72
CA THR A 301 3.46 3.92 18.11
C THR A 301 4.16 2.58 17.95
N LEU A 302 3.51 1.51 18.41
CA LEU A 302 3.88 0.11 18.15
C LEU A 302 2.76 -0.55 17.34
N LEU A 303 3.12 -1.07 16.17
CA LEU A 303 2.29 -1.99 15.40
C LEU A 303 2.94 -3.37 15.47
N ILE A 304 2.22 -4.38 15.95
CA ILE A 304 2.80 -5.70 16.20
C ILE A 304 1.83 -6.81 15.85
N ALA A 305 2.32 -7.94 15.32
CA ALA A 305 1.57 -9.19 15.15
C ALA A 305 0.14 -9.00 14.59
N GLY A 306 0.03 -8.27 13.48
CA GLY A 306 -1.27 -7.91 12.94
C GLY A 306 -1.30 -7.58 11.46
N LEU A 307 -2.50 -7.65 10.90
CA LEU A 307 -2.81 -7.11 9.59
C LEU A 307 -3.45 -5.73 9.74
N TYR A 308 -2.89 -4.77 9.02
CA TYR A 308 -3.37 -3.39 8.98
C TYR A 308 -3.56 -2.97 7.53
N SER A 309 -4.63 -2.23 7.24
CA SER A 309 -4.87 -1.75 5.87
C SER A 309 -5.57 -0.40 5.90
N PHE A 310 -5.07 0.56 5.12
CA PHE A 310 -5.58 1.93 5.06
C PHE A 310 -5.73 2.59 6.44
N ILE A 311 -4.95 2.15 7.43
CA ILE A 311 -5.07 2.60 8.81
C ILE A 311 -4.37 3.94 9.01
N ASN A 312 -4.93 4.76 9.89
CA ASN A 312 -4.20 5.84 10.53
C ASN A 312 -4.04 5.53 12.01
N ALA A 313 -2.80 5.25 12.43
CA ALA A 313 -2.46 4.96 13.81
C ALA A 313 -2.17 6.25 14.57
N GLY A 314 -2.99 6.54 15.58
CA GLY A 314 -2.79 7.67 16.49
C GLY A 314 -1.52 7.51 17.33
N SER A 315 -1.03 8.62 17.88
CA SER A 315 0.14 8.62 18.78
C SER A 315 -0.03 7.66 19.96
N GLY A 316 0.98 6.85 20.24
CA GLY A 316 0.94 5.89 21.37
C GLY A 316 -0.05 4.74 21.16
N SER A 317 -0.46 4.46 19.92
CA SER A 317 -1.21 3.23 19.62
C SER A 317 -0.35 2.02 19.90
N ASN A 318 -0.91 1.03 20.61
CA ASN A 318 -0.19 -0.15 21.05
C ASN A 318 -1.12 -1.39 21.02
N GLN A 319 -0.56 -2.58 20.83
CA GLN A 319 -1.28 -3.85 20.86
C GLN A 319 -0.50 -4.87 21.69
N SER A 320 -1.22 -5.80 22.32
CA SER A 320 -0.61 -6.90 23.06
C SER A 320 -0.99 -8.23 22.44
N ASN A 321 0.01 -9.00 22.06
CA ASN A 321 -0.13 -10.27 21.37
C ASN A 321 0.38 -11.47 22.21
N HIS A 322 0.88 -11.20 23.41
CA HIS A 322 1.41 -12.24 24.29
C HIS A 322 0.28 -13.07 24.91
N MET A 323 0.40 -14.39 24.79
CA MET A 323 -0.26 -15.33 25.68
C MET A 323 0.75 -15.79 26.73
N TYR A 324 0.57 -15.37 27.98
CA TYR A 324 1.53 -15.56 29.09
C TYR A 324 2.12 -16.98 29.22
N LYS A 325 1.39 -18.02 28.79
CA LYS A 325 1.83 -19.42 28.87
C LYS A 325 2.48 -19.98 27.60
N LEU A 326 2.13 -19.45 26.42
CA LEU A 326 2.52 -20.02 25.11
C LEU A 326 3.29 -19.04 24.22
N GLY A 327 3.66 -17.86 24.73
CA GLY A 327 4.43 -16.87 23.99
C GLY A 327 3.58 -15.93 23.11
N PRO A 328 4.21 -15.19 22.17
CA PRO A 328 3.58 -14.17 21.33
C PRO A 328 2.80 -14.79 20.15
N VAL A 329 1.72 -15.50 20.45
CA VAL A 329 0.95 -16.27 19.45
C VAL A 329 -0.37 -15.62 19.02
N HIS A 330 -0.82 -14.57 19.71
CA HIS A 330 -2.06 -13.91 19.32
C HIS A 330 -1.83 -12.98 18.14
N GLN A 331 -2.87 -12.79 17.33
CA GLN A 331 -2.81 -12.01 16.10
C GLN A 331 -4.01 -11.09 16.01
N GLY A 332 -3.83 -9.93 15.40
CA GLY A 332 -4.92 -8.97 15.18
C GLY A 332 -5.19 -8.70 13.71
N ILE A 333 -6.43 -8.30 13.41
CA ILE A 333 -6.81 -7.79 12.11
C ILE A 333 -7.53 -6.45 12.32
N LEU A 334 -6.93 -5.37 11.84
CA LEU A 334 -7.57 -4.08 11.72
C LEU A 334 -7.90 -3.89 10.23
N GLU A 335 -9.16 -4.11 9.88
CA GLU A 335 -9.60 -4.04 8.50
C GLU A 335 -9.47 -2.63 7.93
N ARG A 336 -9.57 -2.54 6.60
CA ARG A 336 -9.44 -1.30 5.81
C ARG A 336 -10.03 -0.07 6.49
N GLY A 337 -9.22 0.99 6.58
CA GLY A 337 -9.71 2.33 6.93
C GLY A 337 -9.96 2.51 8.42
N THR A 338 -9.59 1.53 9.24
CA THR A 338 -9.62 1.65 10.71
C THR A 338 -8.75 2.81 11.15
N LYS A 339 -9.07 3.41 12.29
CA LYS A 339 -8.25 4.46 12.91
C LYS A 339 -8.16 4.21 14.39
N THR A 340 -7.01 4.47 14.97
CA THR A 340 -6.85 4.51 16.42
C THR A 340 -6.67 5.96 16.84
N THR A 341 -7.32 6.38 17.93
CA THR A 341 -6.99 7.65 18.55
C THR A 341 -5.70 7.55 19.34
N SER A 342 -5.20 8.69 19.82
CA SER A 342 -4.02 8.70 20.68
C SER A 342 -4.23 7.80 21.91
N ASN A 343 -3.17 7.09 22.32
CA ASN A 343 -3.13 6.16 23.44
C ASN A 343 -4.15 5.00 23.36
N SER A 344 -4.53 4.58 22.16
CA SER A 344 -5.38 3.40 21.99
C SER A 344 -4.60 2.11 22.25
N TYR A 345 -5.25 1.15 22.90
CA TYR A 345 -4.68 -0.15 23.20
C TYR A 345 -5.64 -1.27 22.81
N ILE A 346 -5.15 -2.32 22.16
CA ILE A 346 -5.96 -3.49 21.77
C ILE A 346 -5.25 -4.77 22.22
N SER A 347 -5.94 -5.60 23.01
CA SER A 347 -5.48 -6.95 23.32
C SER A 347 -5.87 -7.91 22.21
N PHE A 348 -4.89 -8.62 21.66
CA PHE A 348 -5.13 -9.67 20.69
C PHE A 348 -5.46 -11.02 21.36
N PRO A 349 -6.22 -11.90 20.69
CA PRO A 349 -6.74 -11.75 19.32
C PRO A 349 -7.94 -10.81 19.25
N ALA A 350 -7.96 -9.99 18.20
CA ALA A 350 -9.07 -9.10 17.89
C ALA A 350 -9.20 -8.89 16.38
N ARG A 351 -10.45 -8.75 15.91
CA ARG A 351 -10.78 -8.38 14.54
C ARG A 351 -11.68 -7.14 14.54
N ILE A 352 -11.13 -6.03 14.07
CA ILE A 352 -11.79 -4.73 14.04
C ILE A 352 -12.36 -4.49 12.63
N GLY A 353 -13.67 -4.25 12.56
CA GLY A 353 -14.39 -4.08 11.30
C GLY A 353 -13.95 -2.84 10.52
N ALA A 354 -14.06 -2.91 9.19
CA ALA A 354 -13.60 -1.85 8.28
C ALA A 354 -14.14 -0.46 8.65
N PHE A 355 -13.29 0.56 8.54
CA PHE A 355 -13.60 1.95 8.86
C PHE A 355 -14.03 2.20 10.31
N THR A 356 -13.62 1.35 11.25
CA THR A 356 -13.91 1.58 12.68
C THR A 356 -12.95 2.60 13.28
N LEU A 357 -13.45 3.51 14.10
CA LEU A 357 -12.64 4.37 14.96
C LEU A 357 -12.50 3.71 16.33
N VAL A 358 -11.28 3.43 16.76
CA VAL A 358 -10.95 2.80 18.04
C VAL A 358 -10.48 3.87 19.01
N MET A 359 -11.10 3.93 20.18
CA MET A 359 -10.90 4.94 21.21
C MET A 359 -10.71 4.30 22.59
N GLY A 360 -9.51 4.44 23.15
CA GLY A 360 -9.19 3.97 24.49
C GLY A 360 -8.63 2.55 24.53
N ARG A 361 -8.82 1.86 25.66
CA ARG A 361 -8.17 0.58 25.95
C ARG A 361 -9.16 -0.59 25.86
N HIS A 362 -8.90 -1.51 24.95
CA HIS A 362 -9.76 -2.67 24.69
C HIS A 362 -9.06 -3.97 25.10
N ASN A 363 -9.43 -4.49 26.26
CA ASN A 363 -8.88 -5.74 26.81
C ASN A 363 -9.67 -6.99 26.38
N ALA A 364 -10.90 -6.80 25.90
CA ALA A 364 -11.74 -7.90 25.43
C ALA A 364 -11.31 -8.38 24.05
N LYS A 365 -11.31 -9.71 23.86
CA LYS A 365 -11.10 -10.35 22.55
C LYS A 365 -12.31 -10.07 21.67
N SER A 366 -12.24 -9.01 20.88
CA SER A 366 -13.38 -8.46 20.15
C SER A 366 -13.36 -8.89 18.69
N ASP A 367 -14.49 -9.38 18.16
CA ASP A 367 -14.71 -9.54 16.72
C ASP A 367 -15.90 -8.69 16.27
N THR A 368 -15.59 -7.66 15.49
CA THR A 368 -16.54 -6.66 14.99
C THR A 368 -16.56 -6.61 13.46
N ALA A 369 -16.11 -7.67 12.79
CA ALA A 369 -15.95 -7.70 11.34
C ALA A 369 -17.24 -7.40 10.56
N ASP A 370 -18.40 -7.82 11.08
CA ASP A 370 -19.72 -7.56 10.48
C ASP A 370 -20.32 -6.21 10.88
N PHE A 371 -19.62 -5.41 11.69
CA PHE A 371 -20.04 -4.05 12.06
C PHE A 371 -19.07 -2.99 11.50
N PRO A 372 -19.04 -2.78 10.17
CA PRO A 372 -18.19 -1.76 9.58
C PRO A 372 -18.67 -0.35 9.97
N PHE A 373 -17.81 0.64 9.78
CA PHE A 373 -18.08 2.05 10.06
C PHE A 373 -18.53 2.32 11.50
N SER A 374 -17.97 1.59 12.46
CA SER A 374 -18.36 1.72 13.87
C SER A 374 -17.43 2.65 14.63
N TYR A 375 -17.85 3.07 15.83
CA TYR A 375 -16.91 3.51 16.87
C TYR A 375 -16.79 2.40 17.90
N LEU A 376 -15.56 2.07 18.29
CA LEU A 376 -15.25 1.19 19.41
C LEU A 376 -14.65 2.05 20.51
N ILE A 377 -15.36 2.17 21.63
CA ILE A 377 -15.10 3.15 22.69
C ILE A 377 -14.89 2.41 23.99
N GLU A 378 -13.80 2.69 24.69
CA GLU A 378 -13.62 2.25 26.06
C GLU A 378 -14.51 3.10 26.98
N GLU A 379 -15.35 2.43 27.76
CA GLU A 379 -16.17 3.07 28.78
C GLU A 379 -16.26 2.15 30.01
N ASN A 380 -15.66 2.60 31.12
CA ASN A 380 -15.60 1.86 32.39
C ASN A 380 -14.97 0.47 32.20
N ASP A 381 -13.83 0.40 31.52
CA ASP A 381 -13.09 -0.83 31.18
C ASP A 381 -13.84 -1.80 30.24
N GLU A 382 -15.02 -1.43 29.75
CA GLU A 382 -15.77 -2.20 28.75
C GLU A 382 -15.56 -1.63 27.35
N SER A 383 -15.59 -2.53 26.36
CA SER A 383 -15.54 -2.14 24.94
C SER A 383 -16.96 -1.91 24.42
N VAL A 384 -17.31 -0.64 24.18
CA VAL A 384 -18.64 -0.21 23.70
C VAL A 384 -18.59 0.02 22.19
N LEU A 385 -19.42 -0.72 21.46
CA LEU A 385 -19.54 -0.57 20.02
C LEU A 385 -20.74 0.31 19.69
N VAL A 386 -20.53 1.29 18.80
CA VAL A 386 -21.57 2.13 18.20
C VAL A 386 -21.62 1.85 16.70
N PRO A 387 -22.48 0.92 16.24
CA PRO A 387 -22.49 0.46 14.85
C PRO A 387 -22.86 1.55 13.84
N GLY A 388 -22.19 1.56 12.69
CA GLY A 388 -22.54 2.40 11.52
C GLY A 388 -22.38 3.91 11.70
N VAL A 389 -22.01 4.40 12.88
CA VAL A 389 -21.94 5.84 13.19
C VAL A 389 -20.92 6.59 12.34
N ASN A 390 -19.88 5.91 11.85
CA ASN A 390 -18.83 6.51 11.05
C ASN A 390 -19.25 6.73 9.57
N ILE A 391 -20.39 6.18 9.14
CA ILE A 391 -20.95 6.37 7.77
C ILE A 391 -21.28 7.85 7.53
N LYS A 392 -21.77 8.53 8.58
CA LYS A 392 -22.09 9.96 8.57
C LYS A 392 -20.92 10.87 8.95
N SER A 393 -19.72 10.33 9.21
CA SER A 393 -18.58 11.15 9.59
C SER A 393 -17.97 11.88 8.40
N VAL A 394 -17.74 13.19 8.55
CA VAL A 394 -17.00 14.00 7.57
C VAL A 394 -15.56 13.52 7.43
N GLY A 395 -14.93 13.10 8.53
CA GLY A 395 -13.56 12.62 8.57
C GLY A 395 -13.35 11.41 7.67
N THR A 396 -14.31 10.48 7.67
CA THR A 396 -14.28 9.25 6.85
C THR A 396 -14.40 9.55 5.36
N VAL A 397 -15.33 10.45 4.97
CA VAL A 397 -15.44 10.90 3.57
C VAL A 397 -14.17 11.61 3.13
N ARG A 398 -13.61 12.48 3.97
CA ARG A 398 -12.39 13.23 3.67
C ARG A 398 -11.19 12.30 3.45
N ASP A 399 -11.03 11.27 4.28
CA ASP A 399 -9.88 10.38 4.17
C ASP A 399 -9.94 9.48 2.93
N SER A 400 -11.14 9.00 2.55
CA SER A 400 -11.31 8.29 1.28
C SER A 400 -10.87 9.12 0.05
N LYS A 401 -11.10 10.44 0.08
CA LYS A 401 -10.66 11.37 -0.99
C LYS A 401 -9.16 11.68 -0.94
N LYS A 402 -8.52 11.56 0.23
CA LYS A 402 -7.09 11.85 0.39
C LYS A 402 -6.23 10.77 -0.23
N TRP A 403 -6.59 9.50 -0.10
CA TRP A 403 -5.76 8.39 -0.59
C TRP A 403 -5.36 8.52 -2.07
N PRO A 404 -6.27 8.65 -3.04
CA PRO A 404 -5.88 8.79 -4.45
C PRO A 404 -5.07 10.07 -4.72
N ARG A 405 -5.34 11.16 -3.98
CA ARG A 405 -4.57 12.42 -4.09
C ARG A 405 -3.17 12.33 -3.49
N ARG A 406 -2.93 11.34 -2.63
CA ARG A 406 -1.66 11.08 -1.95
C ARG A 406 -0.99 9.81 -2.48
N ASP A 407 -1.46 9.25 -3.59
CA ASP A 407 -0.76 8.14 -4.24
C ASP A 407 0.56 8.68 -4.80
N ARG A 408 1.66 8.29 -4.15
CA ARG A 408 3.02 8.73 -4.49
C ARG A 408 3.66 7.87 -5.57
N ARG A 409 2.99 6.80 -6.02
CA ARG A 409 3.52 5.86 -7.00
C ARG A 409 3.54 6.52 -8.37
N LYS A 410 4.74 6.91 -8.81
CA LYS A 410 5.00 7.54 -10.10
C LYS A 410 5.24 6.55 -11.24
N GLY A 411 5.66 5.34 -10.91
CA GLY A 411 5.95 4.30 -11.89
C GLY A 411 4.71 3.84 -12.64
N SER A 412 4.90 3.47 -13.91
CA SER A 412 3.87 2.94 -14.80
C SER A 412 3.44 1.53 -14.40
N ASP A 413 4.38 0.70 -13.95
CA ASP A 413 4.13 -0.64 -13.43
C ASP A 413 3.75 -0.58 -11.94
N LYS A 414 2.44 -0.67 -11.65
CA LYS A 414 1.91 -0.68 -10.27
C LYS A 414 1.69 -2.12 -9.81
N LEU A 415 2.43 -2.55 -8.79
CA LEU A 415 2.30 -3.89 -8.21
C LEU A 415 0.97 -4.06 -7.47
N ASP A 416 0.58 -3.06 -6.68
CA ASP A 416 -0.65 -3.10 -5.89
C ASP A 416 -1.82 -2.44 -6.62
N LEU A 417 -2.91 -3.18 -6.77
CA LEU A 417 -4.16 -2.75 -7.40
C LEU A 417 -5.14 -2.26 -6.32
N LEU A 418 -5.40 -0.95 -6.32
CA LEU A 418 -6.12 -0.30 -5.24
C LEU A 418 -7.51 0.15 -5.68
N THR A 419 -8.53 -0.19 -4.88
CA THR A 419 -9.88 0.38 -4.96
C THR A 419 -10.02 1.45 -3.87
N PHE A 420 -10.40 2.68 -4.21
CA PHE A 420 -10.47 3.79 -3.23
C PHE A 420 -11.90 4.13 -2.76
N TYR A 421 -12.91 3.44 -3.29
CA TYR A 421 -14.30 3.73 -2.94
C TYR A 421 -14.61 3.39 -1.48
N LEU A 422 -15.38 4.26 -0.83
CA LEU A 422 -15.82 4.07 0.54
C LEU A 422 -16.88 2.98 0.65
N LEU A 423 -17.91 3.07 -0.20
CA LEU A 423 -18.97 2.09 -0.33
C LEU A 423 -18.67 1.24 -1.55
N THR A 424 -18.51 -0.05 -1.30
CA THR A 424 -18.17 -1.12 -2.25
C THR A 424 -19.00 -2.34 -1.88
N PRO A 425 -19.17 -3.33 -2.78
CA PRO A 425 -19.82 -4.59 -2.43
C PRO A 425 -19.28 -5.22 -1.14
N TYR A 426 -17.95 -5.20 -0.93
CA TYR A 426 -17.30 -5.69 0.29
C TYR A 426 -17.77 -4.99 1.57
N THR A 427 -17.86 -3.65 1.57
CA THR A 427 -18.35 -2.92 2.75
C THR A 427 -19.86 -3.03 2.91
N VAL A 428 -20.60 -3.09 1.81
CA VAL A 428 -22.06 -3.06 1.81
C VAL A 428 -22.64 -4.41 2.19
N GLN A 429 -22.06 -5.52 1.76
CA GLN A 429 -22.44 -6.84 2.28
C GLN A 429 -22.27 -6.90 3.80
N LYS A 430 -21.22 -6.29 4.36
CA LYS A 430 -20.99 -6.25 5.81
C LYS A 430 -22.02 -5.37 6.51
N MET A 431 -22.45 -4.26 5.89
CA MET A 431 -23.58 -3.48 6.41
C MET A 431 -24.89 -4.28 6.39
N VAL A 432 -25.13 -5.10 5.36
CA VAL A 432 -26.30 -6.00 5.29
C VAL A 432 -26.25 -7.03 6.41
N ASN A 433 -25.10 -7.70 6.60
CA ASN A 433 -24.90 -8.66 7.68
C ASN A 433 -25.07 -8.02 9.07
N GLY A 434 -24.42 -6.88 9.29
CA GLY A 434 -24.48 -6.14 10.53
C GLY A 434 -25.91 -5.67 10.86
N LYS A 435 -26.66 -5.19 9.86
CA LYS A 435 -28.07 -4.85 10.03
C LYS A 435 -28.90 -6.06 10.48
N ALA A 436 -28.79 -7.18 9.77
CA ALA A 436 -29.51 -8.41 10.12
C ALA A 436 -29.14 -8.93 11.52
N LEU A 437 -27.87 -8.81 11.92
CA LEU A 437 -27.40 -9.20 13.24
C LEU A 437 -27.95 -8.30 14.35
N LEU A 438 -28.02 -6.98 14.12
CA LEU A 438 -28.65 -6.05 15.07
C LEU A 438 -30.15 -6.31 15.24
N GLU A 439 -30.86 -6.55 14.13
CA GLU A 439 -32.29 -6.90 14.15
C GLU A 439 -32.54 -8.21 14.90
N LYS A 440 -31.68 -9.22 14.67
CA LYS A 440 -31.74 -10.50 15.39
C LYS A 440 -31.47 -10.34 16.89
N LEU A 441 -30.46 -9.56 17.27
CA LEU A 441 -30.16 -9.27 18.68
C LEU A 441 -31.36 -8.61 19.37
N GLU A 442 -32.00 -7.65 18.69
CA GLU A 442 -33.21 -7.00 19.20
C GLU A 442 -34.37 -7.97 19.39
N GLU A 443 -34.61 -8.85 18.42
CA GLU A 443 -35.66 -9.89 18.48
C GLU A 443 -35.43 -10.86 19.65
N GLU A 444 -34.20 -11.38 19.81
CA GLU A 444 -33.86 -12.38 20.83
C GLU A 444 -33.90 -11.84 22.26
N ALA A 445 -33.48 -10.58 22.48
CA ALA A 445 -33.43 -10.01 23.83
C ALA A 445 -34.73 -9.29 24.26
N GLY A 446 -35.67 -9.08 23.33
CA GLY A 446 -36.91 -8.33 23.57
C GLY A 446 -36.72 -6.82 23.73
N THR A 447 -37.84 -6.08 23.71
CA THR A 447 -37.88 -4.60 23.63
C THR A 447 -37.43 -3.91 24.93
N ALA A 448 -37.50 -4.57 26.08
CA ALA A 448 -37.12 -4.00 27.37
C ALA A 448 -35.59 -3.92 27.58
N THR A 449 -34.81 -4.73 26.84
CA THR A 449 -33.35 -4.80 26.99
C THR A 449 -32.68 -3.49 26.60
N GLN A 450 -31.74 -3.01 27.42
CA GLN A 450 -31.03 -1.74 27.18
C GLN A 450 -29.57 -1.92 26.73
N LYS A 451 -29.01 -3.11 26.96
CA LYS A 451 -27.61 -3.45 26.69
C LYS A 451 -27.52 -4.83 26.06
N TYR A 452 -26.73 -4.93 25.01
CA TYR A 452 -26.49 -6.11 24.20
C TYR A 452 -25.02 -6.48 24.29
N TYR A 453 -24.70 -7.76 24.45
CA TYR A 453 -23.33 -8.24 24.44
C TYR A 453 -23.15 -9.21 23.27
N HIS A 454 -22.16 -8.93 22.43
CA HIS A 454 -21.88 -9.74 21.25
C HIS A 454 -20.37 -9.73 20.99
N ASN A 455 -19.74 -10.90 20.84
CA ASN A 455 -18.32 -11.07 20.48
C ASN A 455 -17.35 -10.11 21.20
N GLY A 456 -17.48 -9.99 22.53
CA GLY A 456 -16.57 -9.18 23.34
C GLY A 456 -16.88 -7.68 23.39
N VAL A 457 -17.97 -7.21 22.78
CA VAL A 457 -18.39 -5.81 22.84
C VAL A 457 -19.80 -5.63 23.42
N LYS A 458 -20.04 -4.45 23.99
CA LYS A 458 -21.32 -3.98 24.50
C LYS A 458 -21.95 -3.00 23.51
N ILE A 459 -23.22 -3.18 23.16
CA ILE A 459 -24.00 -2.26 22.31
C ILE A 459 -25.21 -1.77 23.13
N THR A 460 -25.44 -0.47 23.18
CA THR A 460 -26.64 0.09 23.85
C THR A 460 -27.85 0.04 22.90
N ARG A 461 -29.07 0.00 23.44
CA ARG A 461 -30.31 0.11 22.64
C ARG A 461 -30.24 1.26 21.64
N ALA A 462 -29.93 2.47 22.11
CA ALA A 462 -29.86 3.64 21.26
C ALA A 462 -28.78 3.55 20.15
N ALA A 463 -27.69 2.81 20.38
CA ALA A 463 -26.68 2.55 19.37
C ALA A 463 -27.13 1.48 18.36
N LEU A 464 -27.86 0.46 18.81
CA LEU A 464 -28.45 -0.58 17.96
C LEU A 464 -29.45 0.04 16.97
N ASP A 465 -30.44 0.79 17.47
CA ASP A 465 -31.50 1.39 16.65
C ASP A 465 -30.91 2.34 15.58
N LYS A 466 -29.93 3.16 15.99
CA LYS A 466 -29.20 4.05 15.08
C LYS A 466 -28.35 3.25 14.09
N GLY A 467 -27.71 2.16 14.51
CA GLY A 467 -26.92 1.29 13.67
C GLY A 467 -27.73 0.69 12.53
N ILE A 468 -28.91 0.14 12.82
CA ILE A 468 -29.87 -0.37 11.82
C ILE A 468 -30.20 0.72 10.80
N LYS A 469 -30.56 1.93 11.28
CA LYS A 469 -30.87 3.08 10.42
C LYS A 469 -29.68 3.50 9.54
N TYR A 470 -28.47 3.60 10.10
CA TYR A 470 -27.30 4.03 9.34
C TYR A 470 -26.87 3.01 8.29
N TYR A 471 -26.93 1.71 8.61
CA TYR A 471 -26.69 0.67 7.63
C TYR A 471 -27.72 0.68 6.50
N ASP A 472 -29.00 0.86 6.82
CA ASP A 472 -30.05 0.99 5.80
C ASP A 472 -29.79 2.16 4.83
N LEU A 473 -29.44 3.34 5.36
CA LEU A 473 -29.06 4.50 4.54
C LEU A 473 -27.83 4.22 3.67
N GLY A 474 -26.79 3.59 4.23
CA GLY A 474 -25.56 3.23 3.52
C GLY A 474 -25.82 2.25 2.37
N ILE A 475 -26.65 1.23 2.61
CA ILE A 475 -27.06 0.22 1.62
C ILE A 475 -27.83 0.90 0.48
N ARG A 476 -28.90 1.66 0.77
CA ARG A 476 -29.70 2.36 -0.26
C ARG A 476 -28.85 3.31 -1.09
N ARG A 477 -27.97 4.08 -0.43
CA ARG A 477 -27.05 5.00 -1.10
C ARG A 477 -26.12 4.29 -2.08
N PHE A 478 -25.55 3.15 -1.68
CA PHE A 478 -24.68 2.36 -2.55
C PHE A 478 -25.45 1.83 -3.75
N THR A 479 -26.55 1.09 -3.50
CA THR A 479 -27.36 0.45 -4.55
C THR A 479 -27.78 1.46 -5.60
N GLY A 480 -28.31 2.61 -5.20
CA GLY A 480 -28.72 3.63 -6.17
C GLY A 480 -27.56 4.36 -6.84
N ASN A 481 -26.35 4.48 -6.24
CA ASN A 481 -25.20 5.06 -6.95
C ASN A 481 -24.77 4.15 -8.11
N VAL A 482 -24.76 2.83 -7.90
CA VAL A 482 -24.44 1.85 -8.94
C VAL A 482 -25.51 1.87 -10.02
N LEU A 483 -26.80 1.87 -9.64
CA LEU A 483 -27.92 1.97 -10.58
C LEU A 483 -27.88 3.25 -11.41
N VAL A 484 -27.71 4.42 -10.79
CA VAL A 484 -27.59 5.70 -11.52
C VAL A 484 -26.41 5.66 -12.48
N SER A 485 -25.27 5.13 -12.05
CA SER A 485 -24.09 5.01 -12.92
C SER A 485 -24.35 4.06 -14.09
N LEU A 486 -25.06 2.95 -13.87
CA LEU A 486 -25.47 1.99 -14.91
C LEU A 486 -26.38 2.67 -15.94
N LEU A 487 -27.42 3.38 -15.49
CA LEU A 487 -28.39 4.07 -16.34
C LEU A 487 -27.82 5.30 -17.06
N GLN A 488 -26.78 5.95 -16.52
CA GLN A 488 -26.12 7.07 -17.19
C GLN A 488 -25.12 6.62 -18.25
N ARG A 489 -24.42 5.50 -18.00
CA ARG A 489 -23.41 4.95 -18.92
C ARG A 489 -24.05 4.22 -20.09
N ASN A 490 -25.25 3.68 -19.90
CA ASN A 490 -25.97 2.92 -20.91
C ASN A 490 -27.29 3.61 -21.22
N GLY A 491 -27.55 3.89 -22.50
CA GLY A 491 -28.86 4.37 -22.93
C GLY A 491 -29.91 3.27 -22.84
N PHE A 492 -31.17 3.66 -22.65
CA PHE A 492 -32.31 2.76 -22.64
C PHE A 492 -33.52 3.46 -23.29
N ASN A 493 -34.23 2.75 -24.17
CA ASN A 493 -35.42 3.23 -24.89
C ASN A 493 -36.64 2.33 -24.67
N SER A 494 -36.48 1.22 -23.96
CA SER A 494 -37.57 0.29 -23.65
C SER A 494 -37.34 -0.37 -22.28
N ILE A 495 -38.40 -0.97 -21.71
CA ILE A 495 -38.27 -1.82 -20.52
C ILE A 495 -37.41 -3.07 -20.79
N GLY A 496 -37.35 -3.54 -22.05
CA GLY A 496 -36.46 -4.62 -22.46
C GLY A 496 -35.00 -4.21 -22.28
N ASP A 497 -34.62 -3.05 -22.81
CA ASP A 497 -33.27 -2.50 -22.69
C ASP A 497 -32.85 -2.39 -21.21
N LEU A 498 -33.76 -1.93 -20.34
CA LEU A 498 -33.49 -1.84 -18.90
C LEU A 498 -33.22 -3.20 -18.29
N ARG A 499 -34.05 -4.21 -18.59
CA ARG A 499 -33.86 -5.58 -18.10
C ARG A 499 -32.54 -6.17 -18.59
N ASP A 500 -32.18 -5.90 -19.84
CA ASP A 500 -30.92 -6.35 -20.45
C ASP A 500 -29.69 -5.78 -19.70
N LEU A 501 -29.76 -4.55 -19.17
CA LEU A 501 -28.68 -3.98 -18.36
C LEU A 501 -28.42 -4.76 -17.07
N PHE A 502 -29.45 -5.39 -16.48
CA PHE A 502 -29.30 -6.20 -15.27
C PHE A 502 -28.93 -7.66 -15.58
N THR A 503 -29.41 -8.22 -16.70
CA THR A 503 -29.19 -9.62 -17.07
C THR A 503 -27.87 -9.86 -17.81
N SER A 504 -27.25 -8.83 -18.40
CA SER A 504 -25.95 -8.93 -19.10
C SER A 504 -24.74 -9.08 -18.17
N CYS A 505 -24.96 -9.35 -16.89
CA CYS A 505 -23.91 -9.42 -15.87
C CYS A 505 -23.37 -10.84 -15.73
N ASP A 506 -22.04 -10.99 -15.61
CA ASP A 506 -21.42 -12.30 -15.36
C ASP A 506 -21.74 -12.77 -13.94
N ASP A 507 -22.07 -14.06 -13.78
CA ASP A 507 -22.31 -14.69 -12.48
C ASP A 507 -21.11 -14.58 -11.52
N TYR A 508 -19.90 -14.34 -12.05
CA TYR A 508 -18.68 -14.18 -11.26
C TYR A 508 -18.70 -12.99 -10.32
N GLY A 509 -19.51 -11.96 -10.57
CA GLY A 509 -19.64 -10.80 -9.69
C GLY A 509 -20.59 -11.00 -8.52
N CYS A 510 -21.36 -12.08 -8.53
CA CYS A 510 -22.37 -12.38 -7.51
C CYS A 510 -21.75 -12.94 -6.21
N GLY A 511 -22.53 -12.95 -5.13
CA GLY A 511 -22.15 -13.58 -3.87
C GLY A 511 -21.21 -12.74 -3.00
N ARG A 512 -20.25 -13.40 -2.33
CA ARG A 512 -19.36 -12.78 -1.35
C ARG A 512 -18.23 -12.03 -2.03
N TRP A 513 -17.94 -10.84 -1.51
CA TRP A 513 -16.80 -10.02 -1.90
C TRP A 513 -15.74 -9.97 -0.83
N LEU A 514 -14.49 -9.80 -1.25
CA LEU A 514 -13.31 -9.81 -0.42
C LEU A 514 -12.51 -8.53 -0.62
N ASP A 515 -11.76 -8.14 0.40
CA ASP A 515 -10.71 -7.13 0.32
C ASP A 515 -9.36 -7.79 0.56
N ILE A 516 -8.66 -8.11 -0.52
CA ILE A 516 -7.34 -8.75 -0.47
C ILE A 516 -6.25 -7.68 -0.47
N ALA A 517 -6.19 -6.91 0.62
CA ALA A 517 -5.22 -5.83 0.85
C ALA A 517 -5.26 -4.72 -0.22
N GLY A 518 -6.44 -4.15 -0.50
CA GLY A 518 -6.58 -3.02 -1.42
C GLY A 518 -7.43 -3.34 -2.65
N LEU A 519 -7.32 -4.57 -3.14
CA LEU A 519 -8.08 -5.08 -4.28
C LEU A 519 -9.39 -5.68 -3.79
N ILE A 520 -10.49 -5.02 -4.17
CA ILE A 520 -11.84 -5.44 -3.81
C ILE A 520 -12.42 -6.22 -4.98
N ILE A 521 -12.70 -7.50 -4.76
CA ILE A 521 -13.09 -8.46 -5.81
C ILE A 521 -14.13 -9.46 -5.29
N PRO A 522 -14.94 -10.05 -6.18
CA PRO A 522 -15.80 -11.17 -5.81
C PRO A 522 -14.97 -12.43 -5.54
N GLU A 523 -15.39 -13.21 -4.54
CA GLU A 523 -14.75 -14.48 -4.16
C GLU A 523 -14.78 -15.51 -5.29
N GLY A 524 -15.86 -15.54 -6.08
CA GLY A 524 -16.00 -16.44 -7.23
C GLY A 524 -14.87 -16.25 -8.24
N ALA A 525 -14.58 -15.01 -8.66
CA ALA A 525 -13.50 -14.73 -9.59
C ALA A 525 -12.11 -15.07 -9.01
N LEU A 526 -11.91 -14.86 -7.71
CA LEU A 526 -10.66 -15.24 -7.04
C LEU A 526 -10.47 -16.76 -7.02
N ASN A 527 -11.53 -17.52 -6.75
CA ASN A 527 -11.48 -18.98 -6.75
C ASN A 527 -11.14 -19.54 -8.14
N GLN A 528 -11.60 -18.91 -9.23
CA GLN A 528 -11.20 -19.32 -10.58
C GLN A 528 -9.71 -19.13 -10.84
N LEU A 529 -9.12 -18.04 -10.32
CA LEU A 529 -7.68 -17.83 -10.39
C LEU A 529 -6.95 -18.93 -9.61
N PHE A 530 -7.45 -19.29 -8.41
CA PHE A 530 -6.87 -20.37 -7.61
C PHE A 530 -6.93 -21.71 -8.32
N GLU A 531 -8.09 -22.09 -8.86
CA GLU A 531 -8.27 -23.33 -9.63
C GLU A 531 -7.30 -23.37 -10.83
N ALA A 532 -7.14 -22.26 -11.55
CA ALA A 532 -6.22 -22.18 -12.68
C ALA A 532 -4.75 -22.37 -12.27
N ILE A 533 -4.35 -21.88 -11.08
CA ILE A 533 -2.99 -22.10 -10.53
C ILE A 533 -2.83 -23.56 -10.08
N GLU A 534 -3.80 -24.09 -9.33
CA GLU A 534 -3.77 -25.46 -8.79
C GLU A 534 -3.73 -26.50 -9.91
N GLU A 535 -4.49 -26.30 -10.99
CA GLU A 535 -4.52 -27.15 -12.19
C GLU A 535 -3.30 -26.95 -13.12
N GLY A 536 -2.44 -25.97 -12.83
CA GLY A 536 -1.26 -25.68 -13.65
C GLY A 536 -1.57 -25.01 -14.99
N ARG A 537 -2.76 -24.40 -15.15
CA ARG A 537 -3.07 -23.52 -16.30
C ARG A 537 -2.34 -22.18 -16.19
N ILE A 538 -2.06 -21.73 -14.96
CA ILE A 538 -1.22 -20.57 -14.65
C ILE A 538 0.05 -21.07 -13.97
N THR A 539 1.21 -20.79 -14.57
CA THR A 539 2.50 -21.32 -14.11
C THR A 539 3.56 -20.24 -13.86
N SER A 540 3.20 -18.96 -14.01
CA SER A 540 4.13 -17.84 -13.84
C SER A 540 3.55 -16.75 -12.93
N LEU A 541 4.43 -16.04 -12.21
CA LEU A 541 4.05 -14.89 -11.37
C LEU A 541 3.47 -13.73 -12.19
N GLU A 542 3.88 -13.59 -13.46
CA GLU A 542 3.35 -12.58 -14.36
C GLU A 542 1.89 -12.85 -14.72
N ASP A 543 1.53 -14.12 -14.96
CA ASP A 543 0.16 -14.54 -15.24
C ASP A 543 -0.74 -14.42 -14.00
N VAL A 544 -0.22 -14.75 -12.81
CA VAL A 544 -0.91 -14.52 -11.52
C VAL A 544 -1.22 -13.03 -11.36
N SER A 545 -0.23 -12.17 -11.57
CA SER A 545 -0.40 -10.71 -11.58
C SER A 545 -1.39 -10.24 -12.67
N GLY A 546 -1.38 -10.90 -13.83
CA GLY A 546 -2.33 -10.69 -14.92
C GLY A 546 -3.77 -10.96 -14.51
N GLY A 547 -4.01 -12.04 -13.77
CA GLY A 547 -5.31 -12.39 -13.19
C GLY A 547 -5.84 -11.31 -12.26
N PHE A 548 -5.00 -10.79 -11.35
CA PHE A 548 -5.40 -9.67 -10.48
C PHE A 548 -5.74 -8.41 -11.28
N ARG A 549 -4.93 -8.07 -12.30
CA ARG A 549 -5.19 -6.91 -13.18
C ARG A 549 -6.50 -7.06 -13.93
N GLN A 550 -6.81 -8.24 -14.42
CA GLN A 550 -8.08 -8.51 -15.11
C GLN A 550 -9.28 -8.34 -14.17
N MET A 551 -9.20 -8.89 -12.95
CA MET A 551 -10.26 -8.71 -11.95
C MET A 551 -10.45 -7.24 -11.57
N HIS A 552 -9.35 -6.50 -11.36
CA HIS A 552 -9.40 -5.07 -11.04
C HIS A 552 -10.03 -4.24 -12.17
N LYS A 553 -9.68 -4.54 -13.43
CA LYS A 553 -10.28 -3.91 -14.62
C LYS A 553 -11.77 -4.19 -14.73
N ASN A 554 -12.21 -5.40 -14.37
CA ASN A 554 -13.61 -5.83 -14.44
C ASN A 554 -14.45 -5.41 -13.22
N TYR A 555 -13.89 -4.64 -12.26
CA TYR A 555 -14.59 -4.23 -11.03
C TYR A 555 -16.00 -3.68 -11.28
N SER A 556 -16.17 -2.77 -12.25
CA SER A 556 -17.48 -2.15 -12.52
C SER A 556 -18.52 -3.19 -12.99
N HIS A 557 -18.11 -4.17 -13.80
CA HIS A 557 -19.00 -5.23 -14.29
C HIS A 557 -19.45 -6.13 -13.14
N TYR A 558 -18.50 -6.56 -12.31
CA TYR A 558 -18.81 -7.36 -11.13
C TYR A 558 -19.70 -6.61 -10.14
N GLU A 559 -19.46 -5.30 -9.94
CA GLU A 559 -20.25 -4.47 -9.04
C GLU A 559 -21.72 -4.38 -9.48
N ILE A 560 -21.98 -4.31 -10.79
CA ILE A 560 -23.35 -4.34 -11.35
C ILE A 560 -24.00 -5.70 -11.12
N ALA A 561 -23.27 -6.80 -11.33
CA ALA A 561 -23.79 -8.16 -11.07
C ALA A 561 -24.23 -8.33 -9.61
N TRP A 562 -23.38 -7.90 -8.66
CA TRP A 562 -23.66 -7.94 -7.23
C TRP A 562 -24.91 -7.11 -6.87
N MET A 563 -24.98 -5.89 -7.41
CA MET A 563 -26.12 -5.00 -7.20
C MET A 563 -27.42 -5.60 -7.76
N SER A 564 -27.36 -6.20 -8.95
CA SER A 564 -28.52 -6.83 -9.61
C SER A 564 -29.05 -8.01 -8.78
N GLN A 565 -28.18 -8.93 -8.33
CA GLN A 565 -28.56 -10.02 -7.42
C GLN A 565 -29.19 -9.50 -6.13
N ARG A 566 -28.65 -8.41 -5.58
CA ARG A 566 -29.18 -7.80 -4.37
C ARG A 566 -30.57 -7.23 -4.60
N LEU A 567 -30.81 -6.55 -5.73
CA LEU A 567 -32.13 -6.03 -6.09
C LEU A 567 -33.15 -7.15 -6.29
N GLU A 568 -32.78 -8.26 -6.92
CA GLU A 568 -33.68 -9.43 -7.02
C GLU A 568 -34.12 -9.92 -5.64
N THR A 569 -33.19 -9.95 -4.69
CA THR A 569 -33.47 -10.33 -3.29
C THR A 569 -34.38 -9.33 -2.58
N VAL A 570 -34.17 -8.02 -2.80
CA VAL A 570 -35.00 -6.96 -2.18
C VAL A 570 -36.40 -6.93 -2.75
N LEU A 571 -36.54 -7.08 -4.06
CA LEU A 571 -37.81 -7.00 -4.78
C LEU A 571 -38.58 -8.32 -4.79
N GLY A 572 -37.93 -9.45 -4.46
CA GLY A 572 -38.54 -10.77 -4.46
C GLY A 572 -38.89 -11.29 -5.85
N LYS A 573 -38.24 -10.78 -6.90
CA LYS A 573 -38.47 -11.16 -8.31
C LYS A 573 -37.20 -11.07 -9.14
N ARG A 574 -37.17 -11.75 -10.29
CA ARG A 574 -36.00 -11.79 -11.17
C ARG A 574 -35.78 -10.44 -11.85
N SER A 575 -34.54 -10.14 -12.21
CA SER A 575 -34.15 -8.93 -12.96
C SER A 575 -34.90 -8.80 -14.29
N SER A 576 -35.21 -9.94 -14.94
CA SER A 576 -36.06 -10.01 -16.13
C SER A 576 -37.52 -9.59 -15.91
N GLU A 577 -37.96 -9.48 -14.66
CA GLU A 577 -39.33 -9.11 -14.26
C GLU A 577 -39.41 -7.70 -13.65
N PHE A 578 -38.29 -6.97 -13.61
CA PHE A 578 -38.27 -5.59 -13.13
C PHE A 578 -39.19 -4.72 -14.00
N THR A 579 -39.91 -3.82 -13.35
CA THR A 579 -40.79 -2.82 -13.95
C THR A 579 -40.15 -1.45 -13.86
N VAL A 580 -40.65 -0.51 -14.67
CA VAL A 580 -40.27 0.90 -14.59
C VAL A 580 -40.51 1.44 -13.17
N ASP A 581 -41.63 1.08 -12.56
CA ASP A 581 -41.98 1.51 -11.20
C ASP A 581 -40.98 1.04 -10.14
N ASP A 582 -40.46 -0.20 -10.25
CA ASP A 582 -39.44 -0.67 -9.31
C ASP A 582 -38.19 0.21 -9.37
N ILE A 583 -37.74 0.53 -10.58
CA ILE A 583 -36.54 1.34 -10.82
C ILE A 583 -36.78 2.76 -10.30
N ILE A 584 -37.94 3.36 -10.58
CA ILE A 584 -38.33 4.67 -10.05
C ILE A 584 -38.37 4.66 -8.52
N ASN A 585 -38.90 3.61 -7.89
CA ASN A 585 -38.95 3.47 -6.44
C ASN A 585 -37.54 3.38 -5.85
N ILE A 586 -36.64 2.58 -6.44
CA ILE A 586 -35.24 2.51 -6.01
C ILE A 586 -34.55 3.86 -6.13
N LEU A 587 -34.75 4.59 -7.23
CA LEU A 587 -34.20 5.94 -7.41
C LEU A 587 -34.76 6.94 -6.39
N THR A 588 -36.03 6.79 -6.01
CA THR A 588 -36.69 7.61 -4.97
C THR A 588 -36.10 7.34 -3.60
N ASP A 589 -35.96 6.07 -3.22
CA ASP A 589 -35.34 5.66 -1.97
C ASP A 589 -33.87 6.06 -1.90
N TRP A 590 -33.16 5.98 -3.03
CA TRP A 590 -31.79 6.42 -3.14
C TRP A 590 -31.63 7.91 -2.90
N ILE A 591 -32.39 8.78 -3.58
CA ILE A 591 -32.20 10.22 -3.44
C ILE A 591 -32.54 10.66 -2.01
N LYS A 592 -33.57 10.09 -1.40
CA LYS A 592 -33.90 10.32 0.01
C LYS A 592 -32.76 9.87 0.94
N ALA A 593 -32.20 8.68 0.73
CA ALA A 593 -31.06 8.21 1.52
C ALA A 593 -29.79 9.07 1.33
N VAL A 594 -29.60 9.64 0.14
CA VAL A 594 -28.53 10.59 -0.14
C VAL A 594 -28.75 11.89 0.62
N GLU A 595 -29.97 12.45 0.59
CA GLU A 595 -30.37 13.66 1.34
C GLU A 595 -30.17 13.48 2.84
N ASP A 596 -30.78 12.44 3.42
CA ASP A 596 -30.70 12.14 4.86
C ASP A 596 -29.23 11.99 5.31
N LEU A 597 -28.41 11.28 4.54
CA LEU A 597 -27.01 11.06 4.91
C LEU A 597 -26.14 12.30 4.73
N ASP A 598 -26.39 13.11 3.69
CA ASP A 598 -25.63 14.34 3.47
C ASP A 598 -26.05 15.41 4.49
N GLU A 599 -27.31 15.45 4.94
CA GLU A 599 -27.72 16.26 6.08
C GLU A 599 -27.02 15.84 7.38
N LEU A 600 -26.96 14.53 7.67
CA LEU A 600 -26.22 14.01 8.82
C LEU A 600 -24.74 14.40 8.79
N ARG A 601 -24.12 14.44 7.60
CA ARG A 601 -22.73 14.88 7.41
C ARG A 601 -22.55 16.38 7.58
N CYS A 602 -23.48 17.19 7.06
CA CYS A 602 -23.50 18.63 7.33
C CYS A 602 -23.59 18.90 8.83
N ASN A 603 -24.49 18.21 9.53
CA ASN A 603 -24.65 18.33 10.98
C ASN A 603 -23.41 17.86 11.75
N ASP A 604 -22.70 16.85 11.26
CA ASP A 604 -21.41 16.43 11.82
C ASP A 604 -20.33 17.49 11.60
N ALA A 605 -20.24 18.09 10.40
CA ALA A 605 -19.30 19.18 10.10
C ALA A 605 -19.53 20.41 10.99
N ARG A 606 -20.80 20.77 11.21
CA ARG A 606 -21.22 21.93 12.00
C ARG A 606 -20.77 21.88 13.45
N LYS A 607 -20.51 20.68 13.99
CA LYS A 607 -20.02 20.54 15.37
C LYS A 607 -18.65 21.21 15.58
N GLU A 608 -17.84 21.32 14.54
CA GLU A 608 -16.54 22.03 14.61
C GLU A 608 -16.71 23.56 14.71
N PHE A 609 -17.91 24.07 14.47
CA PHE A 609 -18.26 25.50 14.54
C PHE A 609 -19.20 25.81 15.71
N SER A 610 -19.42 24.86 16.64
CA SER A 610 -20.22 25.14 17.84
C SER A 610 -19.46 26.06 18.80
N ALA A 611 -20.18 26.81 19.64
CA ALA A 611 -19.56 27.70 20.62
C ALA A 611 -18.57 26.99 21.56
N THR A 612 -18.77 25.70 21.81
CA THR A 612 -17.86 24.84 22.61
C THR A 612 -16.63 24.34 21.83
N ALA A 613 -16.68 24.30 20.50
CA ALA A 613 -15.59 23.85 19.63
C ALA A 613 -14.78 25.01 19.03
N MET A 614 -15.36 26.22 18.98
CA MET A 614 -14.71 27.45 18.51
C MET A 614 -13.61 27.92 19.48
N VAL A 615 -12.45 27.28 19.39
CA VAL A 615 -11.26 27.66 20.16
C VAL A 615 -10.42 28.61 19.30
N GLY A 616 -10.57 29.92 19.54
CA GLY A 616 -9.61 30.95 19.14
C GLY A 616 -8.75 31.34 20.34
N PHE A 617 -7.54 31.85 20.10
CA PHE A 617 -6.67 32.32 21.17
C PHE A 617 -7.03 33.73 21.61
N GLY A 618 -7.40 34.61 20.67
CA GLY A 618 -7.79 36.00 20.97
C GLY A 618 -6.87 36.64 22.01
N ILE A 619 -5.55 36.42 21.87
CA ILE A 619 -4.59 36.29 22.99
C ILE A 619 -4.58 37.50 23.94
N ASP A 620 -4.89 38.68 23.41
CA ASP A 620 -4.93 39.95 24.13
C ASP A 620 -6.32 40.62 24.13
N GLY A 621 -7.36 39.93 23.64
CA GLY A 621 -8.71 40.46 23.41
C GLY A 621 -9.82 39.71 24.16
N GLY A 622 -11.06 40.10 23.88
CA GLY A 622 -12.27 39.48 24.43
C GLY A 622 -12.85 38.41 23.51
N ASP A 623 -14.13 38.10 23.72
CA ASP A 623 -14.84 37.08 22.94
C ASP A 623 -14.90 37.40 21.44
N GLU A 624 -14.90 38.68 21.08
CA GLU A 624 -14.95 39.11 19.68
C GLU A 624 -13.62 38.89 18.97
N GLU A 625 -12.49 39.27 19.57
CA GLU A 625 -11.16 39.01 19.04
C GLU A 625 -10.88 37.50 18.97
N ARG A 626 -11.35 36.74 19.97
CA ARG A 626 -11.29 35.27 19.95
C ARG A 626 -12.06 34.68 18.77
N ARG A 627 -13.26 35.22 18.48
CA ARG A 627 -14.09 34.79 17.33
C ARG A 627 -13.45 35.18 16.01
N GLN A 628 -12.90 36.39 15.90
CA GLN A 628 -12.20 36.86 14.70
C GLN A 628 -10.93 36.03 14.43
N ASP A 629 -10.16 35.71 15.46
CA ASP A 629 -8.99 34.81 15.37
C ASP A 629 -9.41 33.42 14.89
N PHE A 630 -10.46 32.84 15.47
CA PHE A 630 -11.00 31.57 15.00
C PHE A 630 -11.41 31.65 13.52
N ASN A 631 -12.18 32.66 13.12
CA ASN A 631 -12.63 32.83 11.74
C ASN A 631 -11.47 33.04 10.76
N ALA A 632 -10.43 33.77 11.15
CA ALA A 632 -9.25 33.99 10.32
C ALA A 632 -8.43 32.70 10.09
N VAL A 633 -8.38 31.81 11.08
CA VAL A 633 -7.59 30.56 11.01
C VAL A 633 -8.40 29.39 10.45
N ARG A 634 -9.68 29.28 10.82
CA ARG A 634 -10.54 28.12 10.53
C ARG A 634 -11.62 28.40 9.49
N GLY A 635 -11.85 29.67 9.15
CA GLY A 635 -12.95 30.09 8.29
C GLY A 635 -14.29 30.12 9.01
N GLU A 636 -15.32 30.50 8.28
CA GLU A 636 -16.71 30.52 8.74
C GLU A 636 -17.47 29.27 8.24
N GLU A 637 -18.58 28.92 8.89
CA GLU A 637 -19.40 27.76 8.49
C GLU A 637 -19.84 27.86 7.02
N ASP A 638 -20.37 29.02 6.62
CA ASP A 638 -20.94 29.23 5.29
C ASP A 638 -19.89 29.27 4.17
N SER A 639 -18.63 29.53 4.53
CA SER A 639 -17.50 29.51 3.59
C SER A 639 -16.77 28.16 3.56
N ASN A 640 -17.22 27.16 4.34
CA ASN A 640 -16.54 25.88 4.40
C ASN A 640 -16.68 25.09 3.08
N ASP A 641 -15.56 24.92 2.38
CA ASP A 641 -15.48 24.21 1.09
C ASP A 641 -16.13 22.82 1.10
N PHE A 642 -16.05 22.08 2.21
CA PHE A 642 -16.64 20.74 2.29
C PHE A 642 -18.17 20.81 2.27
N ILE A 643 -18.76 21.71 3.07
CA ILE A 643 -20.22 21.88 3.16
C ILE A 643 -20.75 22.37 1.81
N THR A 644 -20.11 23.36 1.20
CA THR A 644 -20.49 23.90 -0.11
C THR A 644 -20.40 22.84 -1.20
N GLN A 645 -19.32 22.06 -1.25
CA GLN A 645 -19.18 20.95 -2.21
C GLN A 645 -20.23 19.84 -1.97
N LEU A 646 -20.61 19.58 -0.72
CA LEU A 646 -21.61 18.57 -0.41
C LEU A 646 -22.99 19.00 -0.91
N LYS A 647 -23.40 20.25 -0.63
CA LYS A 647 -24.65 20.85 -1.14
C LYS A 647 -24.71 20.85 -2.66
N ALA A 648 -23.63 21.24 -3.34
CA ALA A 648 -23.55 21.24 -4.80
C ALA A 648 -23.68 19.82 -5.39
N ARG A 649 -23.04 18.82 -4.77
CA ARG A 649 -23.15 17.41 -5.20
C ARG A 649 -24.54 16.85 -4.98
N LEU A 650 -25.19 17.22 -3.88
CA LEU A 650 -26.58 16.82 -3.63
C LEU A 650 -27.48 17.36 -4.73
N LYS A 651 -27.34 18.65 -5.07
CA LYS A 651 -28.12 19.27 -6.14
C LYS A 651 -27.94 18.56 -7.49
N LEU A 652 -26.69 18.27 -7.87
CA LEU A 652 -26.39 17.51 -9.09
C LEU A 652 -27.07 16.13 -9.10
N LYS A 653 -27.09 15.42 -7.96
CA LYS A 653 -27.75 14.12 -7.83
C LYS A 653 -29.27 14.22 -7.92
N GLN A 654 -29.87 15.26 -7.33
CA GLN A 654 -31.31 15.54 -7.45
C GLN A 654 -31.69 15.78 -8.90
N ASP A 655 -30.94 16.63 -9.61
CA ASP A 655 -31.19 16.95 -11.01
C ASP A 655 -31.03 15.70 -11.90
N THR A 656 -29.99 14.90 -11.64
CA THR A 656 -29.76 13.61 -12.33
C THR A 656 -30.94 12.64 -12.17
N VAL A 657 -31.48 12.50 -10.95
CA VAL A 657 -32.62 11.59 -10.73
C VAL A 657 -33.92 12.15 -11.30
N ALA A 658 -34.11 13.46 -11.29
CA ALA A 658 -35.27 14.06 -11.97
C ALA A 658 -35.24 13.74 -13.47
N GLU A 659 -34.09 13.88 -14.12
CA GLU A 659 -33.91 13.53 -15.54
C GLU A 659 -34.14 12.03 -15.78
N LEU A 660 -33.54 11.15 -14.99
CA LEU A 660 -33.70 9.70 -15.13
C LEU A 660 -35.15 9.27 -14.93
N LYS A 661 -35.85 9.80 -13.91
CA LYS A 661 -37.26 9.52 -13.68
C LYS A 661 -38.13 9.99 -14.83
N GLN A 662 -37.87 11.16 -15.39
CA GLN A 662 -38.60 11.65 -16.56
C GLN A 662 -38.44 10.72 -17.77
N LYS A 663 -37.21 10.24 -18.03
CA LYS A 663 -36.95 9.26 -19.09
C LYS A 663 -37.65 7.93 -18.83
N LEU A 664 -37.59 7.44 -17.59
CA LEU A 664 -38.24 6.19 -17.18
C LEU A 664 -39.76 6.27 -17.32
N SER A 665 -40.39 7.35 -16.88
CA SER A 665 -41.85 7.56 -17.00
C SER A 665 -42.34 7.72 -18.45
N ALA A 666 -41.43 7.88 -19.42
CA ALA A 666 -41.76 7.97 -20.84
C ALA A 666 -41.73 6.60 -21.56
N LEU A 667 -41.31 5.54 -20.87
CA LEU A 667 -41.34 4.14 -21.32
C LEU A 667 -42.69 3.50 -20.95
#